data_AF-A0A524ACC8-F1
#
_entry.id   AF-A0A524ACC8-F1
#
_cell.length_a   1.000
_cell.length_b   1.000
_cell.length_c   1.000
_cell.angle_alpha   90.00
_cell.angle_beta   90.00
_cell.angle_gamma   90.00
#
_symmetry.space_group_name_H-M   'P 1'
#
loop_
_entity.id
_entity.type
_entity.pdbx_description
1 polymer ?
#
loop_
_entity_poly.entity_id
_entity_poly.type
_entity_poly.pdbx_seq_one_letter_code
_entity_poly.pdbx_strand_id
1 'polypeptide(L)'
;MAISRDDEPDYSKEGQTMDRLRQEFANPPLAFRGAPFWSWNDRLAVEELSRQVRDMKAHGMGGFFMHSRDGLETVYMGPEWLDCIRETVQVAKEEGMGAWLYDEDRWPSGAAGGLVPARGGDAFRAKVVTVEECEAPPEDAEDVLAIFAAVVEDGTIVSARRLTFDATAVQAGETLLVFRREVSGPSEWFNDDAYADNLNPDAVAAFIDITYEAYRKEVGEEFGGAVPGIFTDEPNIFAPTVRSGLRALPWTDALDTYFRGRRGYDLLDVLPWLFYDGQRASKARHDYWYTISQRFTEAYSKQLGEWCEKHGLAFTGHYLMETEMGHGIIRGGAIMPHFRYQHVPGIDMLTEQTHENLTIKQCTSVANQFGRKRVLSELYGCSSWELTFEGQKWSGDWQYVLGVNLRCQHLALYTLRGCRKRDFPPVFNYNTTWWKYNAVVEDYFARVGRVLTEGEAVRDVLLLHPVATGWSMLGEGQQSREEVDAYGERLNQFTRALLAAHYDFDFGDEQIMETDGRVGDEALWVGQAAYKAVVIPPDTRTLLSSTVELLEQFLEAGGAVIAVEPTPTMIEAEPSDRVRALLAGEGITIVPGKAGLRAALEAVLPRRVSLRNVQGQEAAQLLYMQRSFGGKFAYFVVNNDRHSGYDIELALEGRGRVEEWNPLTGEMKGIPASSRGGKLCFRAHFAPAGSRLYVVDPQGTPERVAPKLEPARVHVLRRARNASFVGPACAFTRTDPNVLTLDMCQHRMGDGEWSQTMEVWRAQNEIRSALDMRPNYYNGLPQRYKWALEPHPRDGAPVELRFTFAVRDVPASPIYLLVEGASQFAITLNGRTVSNETVGWYLDRSFHKVALPPLQEGANVLVLGCAYTNYMELEDCFLMGDFGVGIGRAIIAEPQKLHFGDWTTQGYPHYAGSMIYQGELDYDPKEGERVRVYLGEYEAVDVAVQVNGTLAGHIPWISENGLDITPHLIPGMNKVNIEVVSSPRNMLGPLHLATGREPWTA
;
A
#
# COMPACT_ATOMS: atom_id res chain seq x y z
N MET A 1 -11.75 -23.95 -7.34
CA MET A 1 -11.57 -25.31 -6.77
C MET A 1 -11.21 -25.14 -5.31
N ALA A 2 -12.12 -25.41 -4.39
CA ALA A 2 -11.79 -25.59 -2.98
C ALA A 2 -11.10 -26.96 -2.83
N ILE A 3 -9.93 -26.99 -2.22
CA ILE A 3 -9.27 -28.26 -1.86
C ILE A 3 -10.08 -28.83 -0.70
N SER A 4 -10.80 -29.92 -0.95
CA SER A 4 -11.40 -30.71 0.14
C SER A 4 -10.25 -31.29 0.98
N ARG A 5 -10.44 -31.39 2.31
CA ARG A 5 -9.47 -32.05 3.20
C ARG A 5 -9.20 -33.53 2.84
N ASP A 6 -10.00 -34.11 1.95
CA ASP A 6 -9.84 -35.49 1.46
C ASP A 6 -9.12 -35.58 0.10
N ASP A 7 -8.71 -34.44 -0.49
CA ASP A 7 -7.86 -34.33 -1.69
C ASP A 7 -6.51 -33.64 -1.38
N GLU A 8 -6.00 -33.73 -0.14
CA GLU A 8 -4.58 -33.41 0.09
C GLU A 8 -3.72 -34.44 -0.67
N PRO A 9 -2.97 -34.05 -1.71
CA PRO A 9 -2.03 -34.97 -2.33
C PRO A 9 -0.99 -35.35 -1.27
N ASP A 10 -0.74 -36.64 -1.13
CA ASP A 10 0.33 -37.20 -0.30
C ASP A 10 1.65 -36.42 -0.51
N TYR A 11 1.94 -35.48 0.39
CA TYR A 11 3.08 -34.55 0.33
C TYR A 11 4.45 -35.24 0.54
N SER A 12 4.48 -36.57 0.62
CA SER A 12 5.66 -37.35 0.98
C SER A 12 6.65 -37.63 -0.16
N LYS A 13 6.48 -37.06 -1.36
CA LYS A 13 7.40 -37.27 -2.50
C LYS A 13 8.01 -35.97 -3.03
N GLU A 14 9.24 -35.68 -2.60
CA GLU A 14 10.08 -34.52 -2.98
C GLU A 14 10.19 -34.27 -4.50
N GLY A 15 10.07 -35.31 -5.33
CA GLY A 15 10.08 -35.19 -6.80
C GLY A 15 8.82 -34.55 -7.39
N GLN A 16 7.66 -34.73 -6.75
CA GLN A 16 6.38 -34.16 -7.22
C GLN A 16 6.29 -32.65 -6.96
N THR A 17 6.97 -32.15 -5.92
CA THR A 17 6.95 -30.73 -5.53
C THR A 17 7.71 -29.84 -6.53
N MET A 18 8.88 -30.29 -7.03
CA MET A 18 9.72 -29.49 -7.94
C MET A 18 9.13 -29.41 -9.36
N ASP A 19 8.60 -30.51 -9.89
CA ASP A 19 7.96 -30.51 -11.22
C ASP A 19 6.71 -29.62 -11.23
N ARG A 20 5.92 -29.68 -10.15
CA ARG A 20 4.80 -28.77 -9.93
C ARG A 20 5.24 -27.32 -9.87
N LEU A 21 6.29 -27.00 -9.10
CA LEU A 21 6.82 -25.64 -9.00
C LEU A 21 7.27 -25.09 -10.37
N ARG A 22 7.92 -25.92 -11.20
CA ARG A 22 8.29 -25.54 -12.57
C ARG A 22 7.07 -25.27 -13.45
N GLN A 23 6.06 -26.13 -13.39
CA GLN A 23 4.83 -25.97 -14.16
C GLN A 23 4.08 -24.70 -13.77
N GLU A 24 3.94 -24.46 -12.46
CA GLU A 24 3.31 -23.27 -11.90
C GLU A 24 4.17 -22.02 -12.12
N PHE A 25 5.49 -22.11 -12.22
CA PHE A 25 6.31 -20.96 -12.62
C PHE A 25 6.10 -20.60 -14.09
N ALA A 26 6.03 -21.58 -14.99
CA ALA A 26 5.72 -21.31 -16.39
C ALA A 26 4.32 -20.69 -16.56
N ASN A 27 3.34 -21.22 -15.82
CA ASN A 27 1.94 -20.78 -15.86
C ASN A 27 1.42 -20.54 -14.42
N PRO A 28 1.60 -19.32 -13.86
CA PRO A 28 1.28 -19.04 -12.46
C PRO A 28 -0.23 -19.11 -12.17
N PRO A 29 -0.63 -19.86 -11.12
CA PRO A 29 -2.02 -19.90 -10.67
C PRO A 29 -2.56 -18.53 -10.26
N LEU A 30 -3.88 -18.35 -10.36
CA LEU A 30 -4.57 -17.12 -9.99
C LEU A 30 -4.30 -16.69 -8.54
N ALA A 31 -4.16 -17.64 -7.62
CA ALA A 31 -3.92 -17.37 -6.22
C ALA A 31 -2.64 -16.56 -5.93
N PHE A 32 -1.67 -16.50 -6.85
CA PHE A 32 -0.42 -15.76 -6.67
C PHE A 32 -0.41 -14.39 -7.37
N ARG A 33 -1.47 -14.05 -8.10
CA ARG A 33 -1.64 -12.74 -8.74
C ARG A 33 -2.16 -11.71 -7.73
N GLY A 34 -2.11 -10.43 -8.11
CA GLY A 34 -2.66 -9.35 -7.29
C GLY A 34 -4.17 -9.44 -7.12
N ALA A 35 -4.66 -8.82 -6.06
CA ALA A 35 -6.07 -8.64 -5.78
C ALA A 35 -6.30 -7.18 -5.36
N PRO A 36 -6.69 -6.28 -6.28
CA PRO A 36 -6.83 -4.86 -5.96
C PRO A 36 -7.96 -4.60 -4.97
N PHE A 37 -7.86 -3.49 -4.25
CA PHE A 37 -9.03 -2.87 -3.63
C PHE A 37 -9.97 -2.39 -4.71
N TRP A 38 -11.17 -2.97 -4.77
CA TRP A 38 -12.17 -2.61 -5.75
C TRP A 38 -13.24 -1.75 -5.10
N SER A 39 -13.06 -0.45 -5.25
CA SER A 39 -13.91 0.59 -4.71
C SER A 39 -15.27 0.58 -5.37
N TRP A 40 -16.24 0.06 -4.63
CA TRP A 40 -17.67 0.16 -4.87
C TRP A 40 -18.10 1.57 -4.46
N ASN A 41 -18.11 2.46 -5.46
CA ASN A 41 -18.15 3.90 -5.25
C ASN A 41 -19.29 4.60 -6.01
N ASP A 42 -20.33 3.90 -6.46
CA ASP A 42 -21.52 4.54 -7.05
C ASP A 42 -22.75 3.68 -6.70
N ARG A 43 -23.89 3.88 -7.37
CA ARG A 43 -24.97 2.92 -7.34
C ARG A 43 -24.54 1.63 -8.03
N LEU A 44 -24.51 0.55 -7.27
CA LEU A 44 -24.02 -0.74 -7.74
C LEU A 44 -25.07 -1.43 -8.61
N ALA A 45 -24.61 -2.07 -9.69
CA ALA A 45 -25.43 -2.92 -10.55
C ALA A 45 -24.73 -4.26 -10.77
N VAL A 46 -25.43 -5.36 -10.50
CA VAL A 46 -24.88 -6.73 -10.56
C VAL A 46 -24.28 -7.03 -11.93
N GLU A 47 -24.88 -6.55 -13.03
CA GLU A 47 -24.38 -6.78 -14.38
C GLU A 47 -23.02 -6.10 -14.62
N GLU A 48 -22.84 -4.88 -14.10
CA GLU A 48 -21.58 -4.15 -14.22
C GLU A 48 -20.51 -4.73 -13.29
N LEU A 49 -20.89 -5.11 -12.07
CA LEU A 49 -20.00 -5.82 -11.15
C LEU A 49 -19.48 -7.12 -11.80
N SER A 50 -20.40 -7.93 -12.35
CA SER A 50 -20.09 -9.18 -13.04
C SER A 50 -19.19 -8.97 -14.27
N ARG A 51 -19.37 -7.86 -15.00
CA ARG A 51 -18.52 -7.51 -16.13
C ARG A 51 -17.10 -7.18 -15.64
N GLN A 52 -16.96 -6.37 -14.61
CA GLN A 52 -15.66 -5.96 -14.07
C GLN A 52 -14.88 -7.14 -13.48
N VAL A 53 -15.55 -8.11 -12.82
CA VAL A 53 -14.90 -9.37 -12.39
C VAL A 53 -14.24 -10.10 -13.55
N ARG A 54 -14.99 -10.31 -14.65
CA ARG A 54 -14.47 -10.98 -15.85
C ARG A 54 -13.36 -10.19 -16.54
N ASP A 55 -13.47 -8.87 -16.54
CA ASP A 55 -12.47 -7.97 -17.09
C ASP A 55 -11.17 -8.01 -16.28
N MET A 56 -11.24 -7.97 -14.95
CA MET A 56 -10.09 -8.15 -14.05
C MET A 56 -9.38 -9.49 -14.29
N LYS A 57 -10.13 -10.59 -14.42
CA LYS A 57 -9.55 -11.89 -14.80
C LYS A 57 -8.83 -11.85 -16.15
N ALA A 58 -9.48 -11.28 -17.16
CA ALA A 58 -8.94 -11.20 -18.51
C ALA A 58 -7.62 -10.43 -18.58
N HIS A 59 -7.40 -9.50 -17.64
CA HIS A 59 -6.20 -8.67 -17.54
C HIS A 59 -5.23 -9.11 -16.44
N GLY A 60 -5.40 -10.34 -15.92
CA GLY A 60 -4.41 -11.00 -15.10
C GLY A 60 -4.53 -10.78 -13.60
N MET A 61 -5.65 -10.29 -13.08
CA MET A 61 -5.91 -10.23 -11.64
C MET A 61 -6.33 -11.60 -11.09
N GLY A 62 -5.93 -11.91 -9.85
CA GLY A 62 -6.24 -13.16 -9.16
C GLY A 62 -7.48 -13.11 -8.27
N GLY A 63 -7.88 -11.90 -7.89
CA GLY A 63 -9.00 -11.64 -6.99
C GLY A 63 -9.26 -10.14 -6.91
N PHE A 64 -10.00 -9.73 -5.89
CA PHE A 64 -10.30 -8.33 -5.56
C PHE A 64 -10.87 -8.26 -4.14
N PHE A 65 -10.79 -7.09 -3.50
CA PHE A 65 -11.50 -6.79 -2.24
C PHE A 65 -12.69 -5.89 -2.53
N MET A 66 -13.90 -6.30 -2.13
CA MET A 66 -15.13 -5.53 -2.36
C MET A 66 -15.24 -4.40 -1.34
N HIS A 67 -14.72 -3.23 -1.70
CA HIS A 67 -14.44 -2.12 -0.78
C HIS A 67 -15.49 -1.01 -0.90
N SER A 68 -16.19 -0.67 0.19
CA SER A 68 -17.01 0.55 0.21
C SER A 68 -16.13 1.79 0.15
N ARG A 69 -16.41 2.72 -0.76
CA ARG A 69 -15.57 3.92 -0.96
C ARG A 69 -16.39 5.18 -1.18
N ASP A 70 -15.73 6.34 -1.14
CA ASP A 70 -16.36 7.65 -1.34
C ASP A 70 -17.20 7.69 -2.62
N GLY A 71 -18.45 8.10 -2.46
CA GLY A 71 -19.38 8.25 -3.57
C GLY A 71 -20.41 7.12 -3.70
N LEU A 72 -20.41 6.14 -2.78
CA LEU A 72 -21.35 5.04 -2.75
C LEU A 72 -22.81 5.54 -2.64
N GLU A 73 -23.66 5.09 -3.57
CA GLU A 73 -25.10 5.41 -3.59
C GLU A 73 -25.98 4.20 -3.19
N THR A 74 -25.41 3.00 -3.12
CA THR A 74 -26.06 1.81 -2.54
C THR A 74 -25.89 1.79 -1.03
N VAL A 75 -26.95 1.53 -0.26
CA VAL A 75 -26.89 1.56 1.22
C VAL A 75 -25.96 0.46 1.75
N TYR A 76 -24.87 0.86 2.40
CA TYR A 76 -23.91 -0.05 3.04
C TYR A 76 -24.61 -0.98 4.05
N MET A 77 -24.30 -2.28 4.00
CA MET A 77 -24.96 -3.35 4.79
C MET A 77 -26.49 -3.45 4.62
N GLY A 78 -27.06 -2.76 3.63
CA GLY A 78 -28.45 -2.91 3.25
C GLY A 78 -28.70 -4.15 2.38
N PRO A 79 -29.98 -4.51 2.11
CA PRO A 79 -30.30 -5.68 1.28
C PRO A 79 -29.68 -5.64 -0.12
N GLU A 80 -29.69 -4.48 -0.80
CA GLU A 80 -29.09 -4.31 -2.13
C GLU A 80 -27.57 -4.52 -2.12
N TRP A 81 -26.88 -4.08 -1.05
CA TRP A 81 -25.45 -4.33 -0.84
C TRP A 81 -25.17 -5.83 -0.69
N LEU A 82 -25.93 -6.50 0.18
CA LEU A 82 -25.75 -7.94 0.44
C LEU A 82 -26.06 -8.81 -0.79
N ASP A 83 -27.04 -8.41 -1.62
CA ASP A 83 -27.30 -9.05 -2.90
C ASP A 83 -26.13 -8.84 -3.89
N CYS A 84 -25.56 -7.62 -3.95
CA CYS A 84 -24.36 -7.37 -4.76
C CYS A 84 -23.18 -8.24 -4.32
N ILE A 85 -22.97 -8.43 -3.01
CA ILE A 85 -21.94 -9.32 -2.46
C ILE A 85 -22.18 -10.77 -2.90
N ARG A 86 -23.39 -11.29 -2.71
CA ARG A 86 -23.75 -12.67 -3.08
C ARG A 86 -23.51 -12.95 -4.55
N GLU A 87 -24.01 -12.10 -5.43
CA GLU A 87 -23.89 -12.29 -6.88
C GLU A 87 -22.44 -12.13 -7.35
N THR A 88 -21.69 -11.17 -6.78
CA THR A 88 -20.27 -11.00 -7.10
C THR A 88 -19.44 -12.21 -6.68
N VAL A 89 -19.69 -12.75 -5.48
CA VAL A 89 -19.03 -13.98 -5.00
C VAL A 89 -19.34 -15.17 -5.90
N GLN A 90 -20.59 -15.30 -6.34
CA GLN A 90 -20.99 -16.37 -7.26
C GLN A 90 -20.25 -16.26 -8.61
N VAL A 91 -20.14 -15.06 -9.19
CA VAL A 91 -19.37 -14.86 -10.42
C VAL A 91 -17.88 -15.12 -10.19
N ALA A 92 -17.31 -14.68 -9.08
CA ALA A 92 -15.91 -14.96 -8.74
C ALA A 92 -15.64 -16.46 -8.64
N LYS A 93 -16.56 -17.22 -8.03
CA LYS A 93 -16.50 -18.69 -7.94
C LYS A 93 -16.49 -19.34 -9.32
N GLU A 94 -17.38 -18.92 -10.22
CA GLU A 94 -17.44 -19.40 -11.61
C GLU A 94 -16.14 -19.10 -12.37
N GLU A 95 -15.56 -17.92 -12.12
CA GLU A 95 -14.33 -17.47 -12.76
C GLU A 95 -13.05 -18.00 -12.08
N GLY A 96 -13.15 -18.60 -10.89
CA GLY A 96 -12.02 -19.10 -10.11
C GLY A 96 -11.18 -18.01 -9.44
N MET A 97 -11.73 -16.81 -9.25
CA MET A 97 -11.10 -15.67 -8.59
C MET A 97 -11.41 -15.65 -7.08
N GLY A 98 -10.55 -15.01 -6.29
CA GLY A 98 -10.82 -14.74 -4.88
C GLY A 98 -11.61 -13.44 -4.69
N ALA A 99 -12.84 -13.53 -4.19
CA ALA A 99 -13.67 -12.39 -3.80
C ALA A 99 -13.48 -12.11 -2.31
N TRP A 100 -12.49 -11.28 -1.97
CA TRP A 100 -12.22 -10.92 -0.58
C TRP A 100 -13.27 -9.93 -0.07
N LEU A 101 -13.71 -10.14 1.16
CA LEU A 101 -14.62 -9.22 1.85
C LEU A 101 -13.83 -8.04 2.44
N TYR A 102 -14.53 -6.95 2.68
CA TYR A 102 -14.03 -5.77 3.36
C TYR A 102 -15.01 -5.42 4.48
N ASP A 103 -14.51 -5.13 5.69
CA ASP A 103 -15.33 -5.07 6.91
C ASP A 103 -15.84 -3.68 7.30
N GLU A 104 -15.47 -2.63 6.56
CA GLU A 104 -15.78 -1.24 6.90
C GLU A 104 -16.42 -0.44 5.75
N ASP A 105 -17.10 0.65 6.09
CA ASP A 105 -17.48 1.71 5.15
C ASP A 105 -16.35 2.74 5.07
N ARG A 106 -15.62 2.76 3.94
CA ARG A 106 -14.31 3.42 3.83
C ARG A 106 -13.36 2.81 4.85
N TRP A 107 -12.65 3.62 5.62
CA TRP A 107 -11.72 3.22 6.68
C TRP A 107 -11.81 4.32 7.74
N PRO A 108 -11.28 4.19 8.97
CA PRO A 108 -10.73 2.99 9.59
C PRO A 108 -11.79 2.03 10.12
N SER A 109 -11.46 0.73 10.18
CA SER A 109 -12.33 -0.34 10.66
C SER A 109 -12.71 -0.23 12.13
N GLY A 110 -13.89 -0.77 12.45
CA GLY A 110 -14.46 -0.89 13.78
C GLY A 110 -15.76 -0.11 13.97
N ALA A 111 -16.06 0.85 13.10
CA ALA A 111 -17.26 1.69 13.19
C ALA A 111 -18.43 1.20 12.33
N ALA A 112 -18.16 0.42 11.28
CA ALA A 112 -19.12 0.03 10.25
C ALA A 112 -19.90 1.25 9.68
N GLY A 113 -19.20 2.31 9.30
CA GLY A 113 -19.79 3.56 8.78
C GLY A 113 -20.65 4.30 9.80
N GLY A 114 -20.35 4.15 11.09
CA GLY A 114 -21.11 4.71 12.20
C GLY A 114 -22.21 3.79 12.77
N LEU A 115 -22.42 2.60 12.20
CA LEU A 115 -23.46 1.67 12.67
C LEU A 115 -23.18 1.07 14.06
N VAL A 116 -21.91 0.85 14.42
CA VAL A 116 -21.52 0.37 15.76
C VAL A 116 -21.84 1.41 16.84
N PRO A 117 -21.33 2.66 16.76
CA PRO A 117 -21.66 3.68 17.75
C PRO A 117 -23.14 4.03 17.79
N ALA A 118 -23.85 4.02 16.64
CA ALA A 118 -25.30 4.20 16.62
C ALA A 118 -26.05 3.11 17.41
N ARG A 119 -25.53 1.88 17.45
CA ARG A 119 -26.12 0.76 18.18
C ARG A 119 -25.93 0.84 19.69
N GLY A 120 -24.71 1.17 20.16
CA GLY A 120 -24.38 1.18 21.59
C GLY A 120 -24.34 2.54 22.26
N GLY A 121 -24.54 3.63 21.50
CA GLY A 121 -24.41 5.00 22.00
C GLY A 121 -23.02 5.26 22.58
N ASP A 122 -22.97 6.11 23.61
CA ASP A 122 -21.72 6.56 24.23
C ASP A 122 -20.87 5.41 24.80
N ALA A 123 -21.47 4.26 25.13
CA ALA A 123 -20.73 3.07 25.56
C ALA A 123 -19.82 2.51 24.43
N PHE A 124 -20.23 2.65 23.17
CA PHE A 124 -19.49 2.12 22.01
C PHE A 124 -18.73 3.20 21.23
N ARG A 125 -18.96 4.48 21.52
CA ARG A 125 -18.16 5.58 20.95
C ARG A 125 -16.79 5.63 21.60
N ALA A 126 -15.76 5.93 20.81
CA ALA A 126 -14.39 6.11 21.28
C ALA A 126 -14.34 7.13 22.43
N LYS A 127 -13.46 6.88 23.41
CA LYS A 127 -13.32 7.73 24.61
C LYS A 127 -11.86 8.14 24.78
N VAL A 128 -11.66 9.26 25.46
CA VAL A 128 -10.35 9.74 25.87
C VAL A 128 -10.36 10.10 27.34
N VAL A 129 -9.16 10.11 27.94
CA VAL A 129 -8.90 10.83 29.18
C VAL A 129 -8.32 12.20 28.81
N THR A 130 -8.91 13.27 29.31
CA THR A 130 -8.42 14.64 29.15
C THR A 130 -7.82 15.17 30.44
N VAL A 131 -6.98 16.20 30.33
CA VAL A 131 -6.47 16.97 31.47
C VAL A 131 -6.71 18.46 31.28
N GLU A 132 -7.15 19.11 32.35
CA GLU A 132 -7.24 20.57 32.46
C GLU A 132 -6.53 21.05 33.74
N GLU A 133 -5.86 22.21 33.63
CA GLU A 133 -5.30 22.92 34.78
C GLU A 133 -6.34 23.94 35.27
N CYS A 134 -6.75 23.83 36.53
CA CYS A 134 -7.81 24.64 37.11
C CYS A 134 -7.32 25.41 38.36
N GLU A 135 -7.89 26.60 38.57
CA GLU A 135 -7.70 27.37 39.82
C GLU A 135 -8.63 26.90 40.95
N ALA A 136 -9.75 26.25 40.59
CA ALA A 136 -10.78 25.78 41.52
C ALA A 136 -11.24 24.37 41.12
N PRO A 137 -11.74 23.57 42.09
CA PRO A 137 -12.33 22.28 41.78
C PRO A 137 -13.55 22.45 40.86
N PRO A 138 -13.84 21.45 40.03
CA PRO A 138 -14.97 21.55 39.12
C PRO A 138 -16.30 21.55 39.88
N GLU A 139 -17.27 22.29 39.34
CA GLU A 139 -18.62 22.35 39.89
C GLU A 139 -19.36 21.01 39.74
N ASP A 140 -19.00 20.23 38.71
CA ASP A 140 -19.54 18.90 38.43
C ASP A 140 -18.46 17.82 38.49
N ALA A 141 -18.81 16.72 39.18
CA ALA A 141 -18.01 15.51 39.29
C ALA A 141 -18.36 14.48 38.20
N GLU A 142 -19.40 14.73 37.39
CA GLU A 142 -19.72 13.91 36.22
C GLU A 142 -18.48 13.82 35.31
N ASP A 143 -18.16 12.59 34.91
CA ASP A 143 -16.98 12.22 34.13
C ASP A 143 -15.59 12.53 34.74
N VAL A 144 -15.48 13.07 35.96
CA VAL A 144 -14.19 13.23 36.65
C VAL A 144 -13.62 11.87 37.05
N LEU A 145 -12.44 11.55 36.55
CA LEU A 145 -11.69 10.33 36.89
C LEU A 145 -10.77 10.54 38.10
N ALA A 146 -10.07 11.68 38.16
CA ALA A 146 -9.17 12.01 39.25
C ALA A 146 -8.91 13.53 39.34
N ILE A 147 -8.58 14.00 40.55
CA ILE A 147 -8.14 15.36 40.81
C ILE A 147 -6.80 15.29 41.54
N PHE A 148 -5.84 16.12 41.15
CA PHE A 148 -4.55 16.26 41.81
C PHE A 148 -4.29 17.71 42.17
N ALA A 149 -3.65 17.95 43.32
CA ALA A 149 -2.91 19.18 43.54
C ALA A 149 -1.45 18.91 43.15
N ALA A 150 -0.89 19.73 42.26
CA ALA A 150 0.45 19.52 41.72
C ALA A 150 1.25 20.81 41.63
N VAL A 151 2.57 20.71 41.80
CA VAL A 151 3.52 21.76 41.45
C VAL A 151 4.12 21.39 40.09
N VAL A 152 3.79 22.19 39.07
CA VAL A 152 4.28 22.02 37.70
C VAL A 152 5.24 23.14 37.37
N GLU A 153 6.48 22.79 37.02
CA GLU A 153 7.52 23.72 36.58
C GLU A 153 7.97 23.33 35.18
N ASP A 154 7.81 24.22 34.19
CA ASP A 154 8.20 24.01 32.79
C ASP A 154 7.73 22.65 32.21
N GLY A 155 6.47 22.26 32.48
CA GLY A 155 5.89 21.00 32.01
C GLY A 155 6.31 19.74 32.80
N THR A 156 7.05 19.91 33.90
CA THR A 156 7.51 18.83 34.77
C THR A 156 6.79 18.85 36.12
N ILE A 157 6.29 17.69 36.56
CA ILE A 157 5.71 17.48 37.90
C ILE A 157 6.85 17.38 38.92
N VAL A 158 6.96 18.39 39.79
CA VAL A 158 7.87 18.41 40.94
C VAL A 158 7.26 17.64 42.10
N SER A 159 5.96 17.84 42.34
CA SER A 159 5.18 17.08 43.31
C SER A 159 3.72 17.02 42.88
N ALA A 160 3.05 15.91 43.18
CA ALA A 160 1.62 15.76 42.93
C ALA A 160 1.01 14.86 44.00
N ARG A 161 -0.15 15.27 44.52
CA ARG A 161 -0.95 14.50 45.48
C ARG A 161 -2.38 14.36 44.96
N ARG A 162 -2.87 13.13 44.90
CA ARG A 162 -4.26 12.86 44.51
C ARG A 162 -5.20 13.37 45.61
N LEU A 163 -6.24 14.07 45.21
CA LEU A 163 -7.25 14.62 46.11
C LEU A 163 -8.47 13.70 46.16
N THR A 164 -9.23 13.82 47.24
CA THR A 164 -10.61 13.28 47.27
C THR A 164 -11.56 14.38 46.81
N PHE A 165 -12.73 14.00 46.29
CA PHE A 165 -13.74 14.95 45.83
C PHE A 165 -14.17 15.96 46.91
N ASP A 166 -14.10 15.56 48.18
CA ASP A 166 -14.45 16.42 49.33
C ASP A 166 -13.27 17.29 49.83
N ALA A 167 -12.05 17.07 49.35
CA ALA A 167 -10.83 17.72 49.87
C ALA A 167 -9.94 18.29 48.74
N THR A 168 -10.44 19.35 48.11
CA THR A 168 -9.86 19.96 46.89
C THR A 168 -9.00 21.20 47.16
N ALA A 169 -8.65 21.47 48.42
CA ALA A 169 -7.83 22.63 48.78
C ALA A 169 -6.39 22.51 48.22
N VAL A 170 -5.96 23.53 47.48
CA VAL A 170 -4.58 23.71 47.01
C VAL A 170 -3.75 24.54 47.99
N GLN A 171 -2.47 24.22 48.10
CA GLN A 171 -1.46 24.99 48.80
C GLN A 171 -0.87 26.07 47.89
N ALA A 172 -0.18 27.05 48.46
CA ALA A 172 0.45 28.11 47.66
C ALA A 172 1.49 27.51 46.69
N GLY A 173 1.32 27.77 45.39
CA GLY A 173 2.17 27.23 44.32
C GLY A 173 1.70 25.90 43.73
N GLU A 174 0.62 25.30 44.25
CA GLU A 174 -0.04 24.16 43.62
C GLU A 174 -1.11 24.61 42.62
N THR A 175 -1.23 23.89 41.49
CA THR A 175 -2.35 23.96 40.54
C THR A 175 -3.21 22.71 40.68
N LEU A 176 -4.52 22.80 40.35
CA LEU A 176 -5.37 21.61 40.25
C LEU A 176 -5.25 21.00 38.87
N LEU A 177 -4.93 19.72 38.79
CA LEU A 177 -5.04 18.93 37.57
C LEU A 177 -6.32 18.10 37.67
N VAL A 178 -7.26 18.34 36.76
CA VAL A 178 -8.52 17.59 36.70
C VAL A 178 -8.50 16.69 35.48
N PHE A 179 -8.70 15.40 35.71
CA PHE A 179 -8.73 14.38 34.65
C PHE A 179 -10.15 13.93 34.41
N ARG A 180 -10.58 13.94 33.15
CA ARG A 180 -11.96 13.59 32.76
C ARG A 180 -12.01 12.53 31.70
N ARG A 181 -13.07 11.74 31.74
CA ARG A 181 -13.48 10.92 30.61
C ARG A 181 -14.23 11.80 29.62
N GLU A 182 -13.88 11.76 28.34
CA GLU A 182 -14.64 12.44 27.30
C GLU A 182 -15.01 11.46 26.19
N VAL A 183 -16.29 11.48 25.78
CA VAL A 183 -16.82 10.67 24.67
C VAL A 183 -16.66 11.44 23.35
N SER A 184 -16.16 10.75 22.32
CA SER A 184 -15.97 11.31 20.98
C SER A 184 -17.25 11.92 20.42
N GLY A 185 -17.12 13.11 19.84
CA GLY A 185 -18.18 13.74 19.05
C GLY A 185 -18.38 13.08 17.67
N PRO A 186 -19.47 13.46 16.97
CA PRO A 186 -19.73 13.02 15.60
C PRO A 186 -18.80 13.68 14.57
N SER A 187 -18.60 13.03 13.43
CA SER A 187 -17.84 13.54 12.28
C SER A 187 -18.47 13.09 10.95
N GLU A 188 -18.28 13.88 9.90
CA GLU A 188 -18.74 13.56 8.54
C GLU A 188 -18.17 12.23 8.02
N TRP A 189 -16.94 11.92 8.44
CA TRP A 189 -16.22 10.73 8.05
C TRP A 189 -16.93 9.44 8.46
N PHE A 190 -17.58 9.43 9.63
CA PHE A 190 -18.37 8.29 10.13
C PHE A 190 -19.87 8.48 9.91
N ASN A 191 -20.23 9.09 8.77
CA ASN A 191 -21.61 9.35 8.38
C ASN A 191 -22.42 10.13 9.43
N ASP A 192 -21.78 11.18 9.99
CA ASP A 192 -22.32 12.07 11.03
C ASP A 192 -22.53 11.40 12.41
N ASP A 193 -21.92 10.23 12.67
CA ASP A 193 -21.71 9.64 14.01
C ASP A 193 -20.21 9.70 14.39
N ALA A 194 -19.79 9.02 15.46
CA ALA A 194 -18.41 9.02 15.96
C ALA A 194 -17.62 7.78 15.52
N TYR A 195 -16.33 7.72 15.85
CA TYR A 195 -15.56 6.47 15.76
C TYR A 195 -15.90 5.51 16.91
N ALA A 196 -15.68 4.22 16.71
CA ALA A 196 -15.95 3.19 17.72
C ALA A 196 -14.82 3.03 18.75
N ASP A 197 -15.18 2.59 19.94
CA ASP A 197 -14.26 2.23 21.02
C ASP A 197 -13.68 0.83 20.79
N ASN A 198 -12.60 0.74 20.02
CA ASN A 198 -11.92 -0.52 19.74
C ASN A 198 -11.19 -1.14 20.96
N LEU A 199 -11.14 -0.43 22.10
CA LEU A 199 -10.68 -0.99 23.38
C LEU A 199 -11.83 -1.66 24.16
N ASN A 200 -13.09 -1.45 23.74
CA ASN A 200 -14.26 -2.07 24.32
C ASN A 200 -14.64 -3.37 23.57
N PRO A 201 -14.52 -4.55 24.20
CA PRO A 201 -14.81 -5.82 23.56
C PRO A 201 -16.27 -5.97 23.13
N ASP A 202 -17.22 -5.29 23.78
CA ASP A 202 -18.63 -5.33 23.42
C ASP A 202 -18.91 -4.51 22.14
N ALA A 203 -18.18 -3.40 21.95
CA ALA A 203 -18.25 -2.62 20.71
C ALA A 203 -17.68 -3.43 19.53
N VAL A 204 -16.56 -4.13 19.73
CA VAL A 204 -16.00 -5.04 18.71
C VAL A 204 -16.93 -6.23 18.44
N ALA A 205 -17.57 -6.80 19.46
CA ALA A 205 -18.57 -7.84 19.24
C ALA A 205 -19.77 -7.34 18.43
N ALA A 206 -20.18 -6.09 18.62
CA ALA A 206 -21.20 -5.45 17.79
C ALA A 206 -20.73 -5.23 16.35
N PHE A 207 -19.46 -4.86 16.14
CA PHE A 207 -18.86 -4.78 14.81
C PHE A 207 -18.92 -6.13 14.07
N ILE A 208 -18.50 -7.21 14.74
CA ILE A 208 -18.59 -8.59 14.20
C ILE A 208 -20.04 -8.96 13.84
N ASP A 209 -21.02 -8.64 14.69
CA ASP A 209 -22.43 -8.93 14.40
C ASP A 209 -22.98 -8.13 13.20
N ILE A 210 -22.60 -6.85 13.07
CA ILE A 210 -23.07 -5.98 11.98
C ILE A 210 -22.50 -6.40 10.64
N THR A 211 -21.21 -6.76 10.58
CA THR A 211 -20.50 -6.96 9.31
C THR A 211 -20.19 -8.44 9.06
N TYR A 212 -19.39 -9.07 9.91
CA TYR A 212 -18.93 -10.46 9.74
C TYR A 212 -20.08 -11.47 9.75
N GLU A 213 -21.02 -11.39 10.70
CA GLU A 213 -22.19 -12.27 10.74
C GLU A 213 -23.20 -11.97 9.62
N ALA A 214 -23.28 -10.74 9.13
CA ALA A 214 -24.07 -10.43 7.94
C ALA A 214 -23.50 -11.15 6.72
N TYR A 215 -22.20 -11.02 6.46
CA TYR A 215 -21.56 -11.75 5.36
C TYR A 215 -21.63 -13.27 5.52
N ARG A 216 -21.47 -13.80 6.74
CA ARG A 216 -21.60 -15.24 7.01
C ARG A 216 -22.97 -15.78 6.62
N LYS A 217 -24.05 -15.04 6.91
CA LYS A 217 -25.42 -15.43 6.54
C LYS A 217 -25.61 -15.45 5.03
N GLU A 218 -24.95 -14.55 4.30
CA GLU A 218 -25.14 -14.40 2.85
C GLU A 218 -24.26 -15.33 2.00
N VAL A 219 -22.98 -15.48 2.36
CA VAL A 219 -21.95 -16.17 1.55
C VAL A 219 -21.06 -17.10 2.38
N GLY A 220 -21.44 -17.42 3.62
CA GLY A 220 -20.62 -18.24 4.53
C GLY A 220 -20.30 -19.65 4.04
N GLU A 221 -21.09 -20.20 3.11
CA GLU A 221 -20.78 -21.49 2.46
C GLU A 221 -19.54 -21.43 1.55
N GLU A 222 -19.13 -20.23 1.13
CA GLU A 222 -17.97 -20.00 0.27
C GLU A 222 -16.72 -19.56 1.03
N PHE A 223 -16.78 -19.46 2.37
CA PHE A 223 -15.63 -19.10 3.21
C PHE A 223 -14.50 -20.13 3.07
N GLY A 224 -13.29 -19.63 2.84
CA GLY A 224 -12.11 -20.44 2.51
C GLY A 224 -12.09 -21.01 1.09
N GLY A 225 -13.18 -20.83 0.34
CA GLY A 225 -13.35 -21.20 -1.07
C GLY A 225 -13.23 -19.97 -1.98
N ALA A 226 -14.35 -19.53 -2.55
CA ALA A 226 -14.39 -18.33 -3.39
C ALA A 226 -14.20 -17.03 -2.59
N VAL A 227 -14.45 -17.07 -1.27
CA VAL A 227 -14.20 -15.97 -0.33
C VAL A 227 -13.00 -16.35 0.55
N PRO A 228 -11.77 -15.95 0.19
CA PRO A 228 -10.58 -16.42 0.90
C PRO A 228 -10.46 -15.81 2.31
N GLY A 229 -10.90 -14.57 2.46
CA GLY A 229 -10.75 -13.82 3.69
C GLY A 229 -11.49 -12.49 3.70
N ILE A 230 -11.32 -11.77 4.80
CA ILE A 230 -11.89 -10.44 5.05
C ILE A 230 -10.82 -9.48 5.53
N PHE A 231 -10.85 -8.27 4.98
CA PHE A 231 -9.88 -7.21 5.24
C PHE A 231 -10.38 -6.24 6.32
N THR A 232 -9.51 -5.95 7.29
CA THR A 232 -9.66 -4.84 8.24
C THR A 232 -8.65 -3.75 7.91
N ASP A 233 -9.08 -2.50 7.88
CA ASP A 233 -8.32 -1.37 7.33
C ASP A 233 -8.08 -0.30 8.39
N GLU A 234 -6.82 -0.06 8.72
CA GLU A 234 -6.37 0.95 9.68
C GLU A 234 -7.14 1.03 11.04
N PRO A 235 -7.59 -0.08 11.66
CA PRO A 235 -8.23 0.01 12.96
C PRO A 235 -7.28 0.63 13.97
N ASN A 236 -7.81 1.55 14.79
CA ASN A 236 -7.00 2.28 15.76
C ASN A 236 -7.79 2.60 17.03
N ILE A 237 -7.10 3.18 18.02
CA ILE A 237 -7.68 3.52 19.33
C ILE A 237 -7.66 5.02 19.62
N PHE A 238 -7.26 5.85 18.65
CA PHE A 238 -7.12 7.30 18.85
C PHE A 238 -7.56 8.15 17.65
N ALA A 239 -8.71 7.84 17.05
CA ALA A 239 -9.40 8.74 16.11
C ALA A 239 -10.64 9.50 16.68
N PRO A 240 -10.69 9.89 17.97
CA PRO A 240 -11.85 10.57 18.51
C PRO A 240 -11.89 12.04 18.09
N THR A 241 -13.11 12.58 17.93
CA THR A 241 -13.35 14.02 17.89
C THR A 241 -13.44 14.54 19.33
N VAL A 242 -12.33 15.08 19.85
CA VAL A 242 -12.26 15.70 21.18
C VAL A 242 -12.89 17.10 21.11
N ARG A 243 -14.09 17.25 21.67
CA ARG A 243 -14.90 18.47 21.57
C ARG A 243 -14.41 19.58 22.50
N SER A 244 -13.81 19.21 23.64
CA SER A 244 -13.27 20.16 24.61
C SER A 244 -12.03 20.91 24.09
N GLY A 245 -11.34 20.37 23.08
CA GLY A 245 -10.04 20.87 22.64
C GLY A 245 -8.91 20.68 23.66
N LEU A 246 -9.15 19.94 24.74
CA LEU A 246 -8.16 19.65 25.77
C LEU A 246 -7.16 18.59 25.29
N ARG A 247 -6.02 18.56 25.98
CA ARG A 247 -5.00 17.51 25.87
C ARG A 247 -5.64 16.17 26.20
N ALA A 248 -5.36 15.13 25.41
CA ALA A 248 -6.10 13.87 25.47
C ALA A 248 -5.23 12.65 25.18
N LEU A 249 -5.56 11.52 25.81
CA LEU A 249 -5.01 10.19 25.54
C LEU A 249 -6.14 9.16 25.41
N PRO A 250 -5.93 8.02 24.71
CA PRO A 250 -6.95 6.96 24.56
C PRO A 250 -7.54 6.52 25.89
N TRP A 251 -8.82 6.16 25.92
CA TRP A 251 -9.43 5.60 27.13
C TRP A 251 -10.56 4.64 26.78
N THR A 252 -10.86 3.71 27.69
CA THR A 252 -12.09 2.90 27.69
C THR A 252 -12.60 2.80 29.11
N ASP A 253 -13.90 2.63 29.27
CA ASP A 253 -14.48 2.31 30.57
C ASP A 253 -13.83 1.01 31.13
N ALA A 254 -13.63 0.97 32.45
CA ALA A 254 -12.93 -0.08 33.20
C ALA A 254 -11.43 -0.28 32.89
N LEU A 255 -10.78 0.64 32.17
CA LEU A 255 -9.34 0.58 31.92
C LEU A 255 -8.51 0.58 33.21
N ASP A 256 -8.91 1.33 34.24
CA ASP A 256 -8.28 1.39 35.56
C ASP A 256 -8.26 0.01 36.26
N THR A 257 -9.37 -0.72 36.17
CA THR A 257 -9.50 -2.06 36.76
C THR A 257 -8.67 -3.07 35.98
N TYR A 258 -8.70 -3.01 34.64
CA TYR A 258 -7.88 -3.84 33.77
C TYR A 258 -6.38 -3.60 34.02
N PHE A 259 -5.97 -2.33 34.09
CA PHE A 259 -4.61 -1.91 34.40
C PHE A 259 -4.14 -2.44 35.76
N ARG A 260 -4.95 -2.27 36.82
CA ARG A 260 -4.60 -2.77 38.16
C ARG A 260 -4.38 -4.28 38.17
N GLY A 261 -5.18 -5.03 37.41
CA GLY A 261 -5.02 -6.48 37.26
C GLY A 261 -3.70 -6.89 36.58
N ARG A 262 -3.18 -6.07 35.66
CA ARG A 262 -1.95 -6.36 34.89
C ARG A 262 -0.68 -5.81 35.54
N ARG A 263 -0.76 -4.62 36.16
CA ARG A 263 0.39 -3.85 36.65
C ARG A 263 0.53 -3.86 38.17
N GLY A 264 -0.54 -4.22 38.89
CA GLY A 264 -0.52 -4.36 40.35
C GLY A 264 -0.70 -3.05 41.13
N TYR A 265 -0.98 -1.91 40.46
CA TYR A 265 -1.27 -0.62 41.10
C TYR A 265 -2.36 0.15 40.34
N ASP A 266 -2.87 1.24 40.94
CA ASP A 266 -3.96 2.03 40.36
C ASP A 266 -3.47 3.01 39.27
N LEU A 267 -4.04 2.92 38.06
CA LEU A 267 -3.77 3.84 36.95
C LEU A 267 -4.08 5.29 37.33
N LEU A 268 -5.15 5.50 38.10
CA LEU A 268 -5.59 6.83 38.47
C LEU A 268 -4.58 7.55 39.39
N ASP A 269 -3.66 6.82 40.04
CA ASP A 269 -2.59 7.39 40.87
C ASP A 269 -1.38 7.87 40.07
N VAL A 270 -1.35 7.62 38.77
CA VAL A 270 -0.25 8.00 37.87
C VAL A 270 -0.66 8.88 36.68
N LEU A 271 -1.94 9.23 36.54
CA LEU A 271 -2.44 10.03 35.41
C LEU A 271 -1.61 11.30 35.11
N PRO A 272 -1.18 12.13 36.09
CA PRO A 272 -0.36 13.30 35.80
C PRO A 272 0.88 13.01 34.97
N TRP A 273 1.52 11.87 35.20
CA TRP A 273 2.79 11.51 34.55
C TRP A 273 2.63 10.97 33.13
N LEU A 274 1.39 10.76 32.67
CA LEU A 274 1.10 10.50 31.25
C LEU A 274 1.14 11.80 30.44
N PHE A 275 0.78 12.92 31.06
CA PHE A 275 0.72 14.24 30.41
C PHE A 275 1.92 15.12 30.71
N TYR A 276 2.58 14.94 31.84
CA TYR A 276 3.70 15.79 32.26
C TYR A 276 4.95 14.94 32.49
N ASP A 277 6.13 15.53 32.35
CA ASP A 277 7.39 14.89 32.71
C ASP A 277 7.56 14.84 34.24
N GLY A 278 8.53 14.07 34.72
CA GLY A 278 8.85 13.95 36.14
C GLY A 278 9.33 12.55 36.51
N GLN A 279 9.64 12.35 37.80
CA GLN A 279 10.30 11.13 38.29
C GLN A 279 9.55 9.82 37.94
N ARG A 280 8.21 9.85 37.88
CA ARG A 280 7.36 8.68 37.61
C ARG A 280 6.93 8.54 36.13
N ALA A 281 7.29 9.50 35.27
CA ALA A 281 6.86 9.56 33.86
C ALA A 281 7.20 8.31 33.07
N SER A 282 8.47 7.92 33.07
CA SER A 282 8.97 6.75 32.32
C SER A 282 8.18 5.47 32.65
N LYS A 283 7.99 5.19 33.94
CA LYS A 283 7.27 4.00 34.42
C LYS A 283 5.77 4.07 34.13
N ALA A 284 5.14 5.21 34.39
CA ALA A 284 3.72 5.41 34.14
C ALA A 284 3.38 5.26 32.65
N ARG A 285 4.16 5.87 31.75
CA ARG A 285 3.97 5.79 30.30
C ARG A 285 4.20 4.37 29.79
N HIS A 286 5.29 3.72 30.22
CA HIS A 286 5.57 2.33 29.89
C HIS A 286 4.39 1.40 30.20
N ASP A 287 3.93 1.43 31.46
CA ASP A 287 2.89 0.52 31.91
C ASP A 287 1.53 0.83 31.29
N TYR A 288 1.24 2.10 31.04
CA TYR A 288 0.04 2.56 30.37
C TYR A 288 -0.01 2.05 28.93
N TRP A 289 1.00 2.34 28.12
CA TRP A 289 1.02 1.94 26.71
C TRP A 289 1.12 0.42 26.53
N TYR A 290 1.84 -0.29 27.42
CA TYR A 290 1.84 -1.75 27.41
C TYR A 290 0.45 -2.33 27.74
N THR A 291 -0.26 -1.74 28.70
CA THR A 291 -1.64 -2.16 29.03
C THR A 291 -2.62 -1.86 27.89
N ILE A 292 -2.49 -0.69 27.25
CA ILE A 292 -3.27 -0.31 26.05
C ILE A 292 -3.03 -1.29 24.90
N SER A 293 -1.76 -1.61 24.60
CA SER A 293 -1.38 -2.61 23.57
C SER A 293 -2.06 -3.96 23.81
N GLN A 294 -1.98 -4.47 25.05
CA GLN A 294 -2.64 -5.72 25.43
C GLN A 294 -4.16 -5.63 25.26
N ARG A 295 -4.78 -4.54 25.72
CA ARG A 295 -6.23 -4.38 25.66
C ARG A 295 -6.74 -4.31 24.22
N PHE A 296 -6.08 -3.54 23.37
CA PHE A 296 -6.48 -3.41 21.96
C PHE A 296 -6.31 -4.73 21.21
N THR A 297 -5.17 -5.41 21.40
CA THR A 297 -4.92 -6.74 20.81
C THR A 297 -5.99 -7.76 21.21
N GLU A 298 -6.37 -7.80 22.49
CA GLU A 298 -7.37 -8.72 23.02
C GLU A 298 -8.80 -8.38 22.60
N ALA A 299 -9.19 -7.10 22.66
CA ALA A 299 -10.53 -6.66 22.33
C ALA A 299 -10.79 -6.70 20.82
N TYR A 300 -9.80 -6.36 20.00
CA TYR A 300 -9.98 -6.23 18.55
C TYR A 300 -9.44 -7.45 17.79
N SER A 301 -8.13 -7.52 17.58
CA SER A 301 -7.51 -8.49 16.66
C SER A 301 -7.74 -9.93 17.06
N LYS A 302 -7.70 -10.25 18.36
CA LYS A 302 -7.98 -11.59 18.85
C LYS A 302 -9.42 -12.02 18.57
N GLN A 303 -10.41 -11.18 18.91
CA GLN A 303 -11.82 -11.51 18.69
C GLN A 303 -12.12 -11.76 17.20
N LEU A 304 -11.65 -10.87 16.33
CA LEU A 304 -11.84 -10.97 14.88
C LEU A 304 -11.10 -12.19 14.30
N GLY A 305 -9.83 -12.37 14.67
CA GLY A 305 -9.00 -13.48 14.21
C GLY A 305 -9.55 -14.85 14.62
N GLU A 306 -9.92 -15.02 15.90
CA GLU A 306 -10.50 -16.28 16.39
C GLU A 306 -11.89 -16.54 15.80
N TRP A 307 -12.70 -15.50 15.56
CA TRP A 307 -13.98 -15.65 14.87
C TRP A 307 -13.76 -16.11 13.42
N CYS A 308 -12.79 -15.52 12.71
CA CYS A 308 -12.46 -15.89 11.34
C CYS A 308 -11.95 -17.34 11.25
N GLU A 309 -11.02 -17.73 12.13
CA GLU A 309 -10.47 -19.09 12.20
C GLU A 309 -11.59 -20.12 12.40
N LYS A 310 -12.50 -19.85 13.35
CA LYS A 310 -13.64 -20.73 13.66
C LYS A 310 -14.57 -20.95 12.46
N HIS A 311 -14.65 -20.00 11.53
CA HIS A 311 -15.53 -20.04 10.38
C HIS A 311 -14.81 -20.37 9.05
N GLY A 312 -13.52 -20.71 9.09
CA GLY A 312 -12.75 -21.05 7.89
C GLY A 312 -12.47 -19.86 6.97
N LEU A 313 -12.49 -18.64 7.52
CA LEU A 313 -12.22 -17.40 6.79
C LEU A 313 -10.83 -16.87 7.19
N ALA A 314 -10.02 -16.38 6.24
CA ALA A 314 -8.77 -15.72 6.60
C ALA A 314 -9.02 -14.30 7.10
N PHE A 315 -8.43 -13.93 8.24
CA PHE A 315 -8.35 -12.54 8.69
C PHE A 315 -7.10 -11.89 8.08
N THR A 316 -7.27 -10.75 7.38
CA THR A 316 -6.21 -9.95 6.76
C THR A 316 -6.43 -8.47 7.02
N GLY A 317 -5.42 -7.64 6.79
CA GLY A 317 -5.49 -6.20 7.00
C GLY A 317 -4.18 -5.62 7.52
N HIS A 318 -4.16 -4.33 7.80
CA HIS A 318 -3.04 -3.62 8.40
C HIS A 318 -3.54 -2.64 9.47
N TYR A 319 -2.64 -1.93 10.14
CA TYR A 319 -2.96 -1.03 11.27
C TYR A 319 -2.54 0.41 10.98
N LEU A 320 -3.21 1.39 11.57
CA LEU A 320 -2.92 2.80 11.28
C LEU A 320 -1.51 3.21 11.75
N MET A 321 -0.72 3.83 10.87
CA MET A 321 0.59 4.44 11.16
C MET A 321 1.69 3.45 11.60
N GLU A 322 1.82 2.32 10.91
CA GLU A 322 2.81 1.25 11.21
C GLU A 322 4.27 1.71 11.07
N THR A 323 4.49 2.73 10.24
CA THR A 323 5.78 3.30 9.86
C THR A 323 6.48 4.05 11.00
N GLU A 324 5.70 4.85 11.73
CA GLU A 324 6.18 5.89 12.64
C GLU A 324 5.94 5.42 14.07
N MET A 325 6.99 5.11 14.83
CA MET A 325 6.84 4.44 16.13
C MET A 325 5.99 5.22 17.14
N GLY A 326 6.13 6.55 17.20
CA GLY A 326 5.35 7.42 18.09
C GLY A 326 3.87 7.46 17.67
N HIS A 327 3.60 7.64 16.37
CA HIS A 327 2.23 7.55 15.85
C HIS A 327 1.64 6.14 15.99
N GLY A 328 2.40 5.08 15.71
CA GLY A 328 1.98 3.70 15.89
C GLY A 328 1.63 3.36 17.34
N ILE A 329 2.39 3.86 18.33
CA ILE A 329 2.06 3.66 19.75
C ILE A 329 0.77 4.39 20.12
N ILE A 330 0.58 5.66 19.72
CA ILE A 330 -0.66 6.38 20.06
C ILE A 330 -1.89 5.78 19.35
N ARG A 331 -1.72 5.18 18.16
CA ARG A 331 -2.79 4.58 17.36
C ARG A 331 -3.07 3.11 17.67
N GLY A 332 -2.11 2.35 18.17
CA GLY A 332 -2.25 0.90 18.38
C GLY A 332 -1.50 0.32 19.59
N GLY A 333 -0.74 1.11 20.35
CA GLY A 333 0.11 0.60 21.43
C GLY A 333 1.37 -0.09 20.90
N ALA A 334 1.23 -1.26 20.28
CA ALA A 334 2.28 -1.89 19.47
C ALA A 334 1.66 -2.65 18.29
N ILE A 335 2.32 -2.62 17.13
CA ILE A 335 1.76 -3.14 15.89
C ILE A 335 1.91 -4.67 15.78
N MET A 336 3.11 -5.19 16.10
CA MET A 336 3.43 -6.62 15.90
C MET A 336 2.47 -7.61 16.60
N PRO A 337 2.04 -7.40 17.87
CA PRO A 337 1.12 -8.32 18.56
C PRO A 337 -0.19 -8.56 17.82
N HIS A 338 -0.65 -7.60 17.02
CA HIS A 338 -1.87 -7.72 16.26
C HIS A 338 -1.77 -8.72 15.11
N PHE A 339 -0.63 -8.75 14.40
CA PHE A 339 -0.39 -9.66 13.27
C PHE A 339 -0.49 -11.14 13.65
N ARG A 340 -0.30 -11.48 14.94
CA ARG A 340 -0.43 -12.85 15.45
C ARG A 340 -1.77 -13.49 15.08
N TYR A 341 -2.84 -12.69 15.09
CA TYR A 341 -4.20 -13.14 14.86
C TYR A 341 -4.63 -13.07 13.40
N GLN A 342 -3.82 -12.48 12.52
CA GLN A 342 -4.08 -12.46 11.09
C GLN A 342 -3.55 -13.74 10.43
N HIS A 343 -4.37 -14.32 9.56
CA HIS A 343 -4.06 -15.52 8.80
C HIS A 343 -3.26 -15.18 7.54
N VAL A 344 -3.51 -13.99 7.00
CA VAL A 344 -2.74 -13.35 5.94
C VAL A 344 -2.41 -11.95 6.46
N PRO A 345 -1.32 -11.76 7.23
CA PRO A 345 -1.01 -10.44 7.75
C PRO A 345 -0.68 -9.47 6.62
N GLY A 346 -1.12 -8.22 6.76
CA GLY A 346 -0.98 -7.16 5.77
C GLY A 346 -0.13 -5.99 6.26
N ILE A 347 0.25 -5.11 5.34
CA ILE A 347 0.88 -3.81 5.61
C ILE A 347 0.29 -2.75 4.66
N ASP A 348 0.52 -1.48 4.97
CA ASP A 348 0.27 -0.36 4.06
C ASP A 348 1.58 0.29 3.55
N MET A 349 1.71 0.43 2.23
CA MET A 349 2.87 1.02 1.54
C MET A 349 2.45 1.69 0.20
N LEU A 350 1.68 2.78 0.28
CA LEU A 350 1.02 3.43 -0.86
C LEU A 350 1.94 4.12 -1.89
N THR A 351 3.09 4.63 -1.50
CA THR A 351 3.92 5.51 -2.35
C THR A 351 4.97 4.72 -3.14
N GLU A 352 5.46 5.33 -4.22
CA GLU A 352 6.55 4.77 -5.05
C GLU A 352 7.91 4.92 -4.33
N GLN A 353 8.11 4.17 -3.23
CA GLN A 353 9.28 4.27 -2.36
C GLN A 353 9.92 2.91 -2.02
N THR A 354 11.14 2.94 -1.46
CA THR A 354 11.89 1.73 -1.00
C THR A 354 12.75 1.97 0.26
N HIS A 355 12.32 2.87 1.15
CA HIS A 355 13.13 3.30 2.29
C HIS A 355 12.61 2.89 3.67
N GLU A 356 11.40 2.33 3.73
CA GLU A 356 10.66 2.02 4.95
C GLU A 356 10.67 0.50 5.24
N ASN A 357 11.76 0.02 5.83
CA ASN A 357 11.91 -1.42 6.07
C ASN A 357 11.16 -1.87 7.34
N LEU A 358 10.91 -0.96 8.28
CA LEU A 358 10.35 -1.29 9.59
C LEU A 358 8.97 -1.94 9.47
N THR A 359 8.04 -1.31 8.75
CA THR A 359 6.68 -1.82 8.48
C THR A 359 6.70 -3.23 7.90
N ILE A 360 7.47 -3.46 6.83
CA ILE A 360 7.55 -4.77 6.17
C ILE A 360 8.17 -5.82 7.10
N LYS A 361 9.26 -5.48 7.79
CA LYS A 361 9.96 -6.43 8.66
C LYS A 361 9.14 -6.73 9.91
N GLN A 362 8.40 -5.80 10.50
CA GLN A 362 7.47 -6.09 11.61
C GLN A 362 6.46 -7.17 11.21
N CYS A 363 5.76 -6.97 10.09
CA CYS A 363 4.75 -7.90 9.60
C CYS A 363 5.34 -9.26 9.17
N THR A 364 6.38 -9.26 8.34
CA THR A 364 6.98 -10.50 7.83
C THR A 364 7.68 -11.33 8.91
N SER A 365 8.09 -10.72 10.03
CA SER A 365 8.63 -11.43 11.19
C SER A 365 7.55 -12.25 11.88
N VAL A 366 6.40 -11.62 12.18
CA VAL A 366 5.27 -12.33 12.79
C VAL A 366 4.72 -13.39 11.82
N ALA A 367 4.66 -13.08 10.52
CA ALA A 367 4.28 -14.06 9.51
C ALA A 367 5.17 -15.32 9.55
N ASN A 368 6.50 -15.14 9.62
CA ASN A 368 7.44 -16.26 9.73
C ASN A 368 7.27 -17.03 11.05
N GLN A 369 7.18 -16.31 12.17
CA GLN A 369 7.04 -16.88 13.52
C GLN A 369 5.75 -17.71 13.70
N PHE A 370 4.67 -17.36 13.00
CA PHE A 370 3.39 -18.08 13.08
C PHE A 370 3.08 -18.93 11.83
N GLY A 371 4.08 -19.15 10.96
CA GLY A 371 3.95 -20.03 9.79
C GLY A 371 2.97 -19.53 8.73
N ARG A 372 2.70 -18.22 8.67
CA ARG A 372 1.81 -17.60 7.68
C ARG A 372 2.47 -17.65 6.31
N LYS A 373 1.78 -18.24 5.33
CA LYS A 373 2.32 -18.42 3.97
C LYS A 373 2.17 -17.20 3.09
N ARG A 374 1.21 -16.33 3.38
CA ARG A 374 0.93 -15.11 2.61
C ARG A 374 1.13 -13.89 3.47
N VAL A 375 1.76 -12.88 2.89
CA VAL A 375 1.87 -11.53 3.47
C VAL A 375 1.38 -10.56 2.41
N LEU A 376 0.33 -9.84 2.74
CA LEU A 376 -0.29 -8.84 1.88
C LEU A 376 0.41 -7.50 2.04
N SER A 377 0.39 -6.69 0.99
CA SER A 377 0.69 -5.27 1.08
C SER A 377 -0.33 -4.48 0.28
N GLU A 378 -0.94 -3.48 0.90
CA GLU A 378 -1.64 -2.41 0.21
C GLU A 378 -0.61 -1.44 -0.37
N LEU A 379 -0.74 -1.12 -1.66
CA LEU A 379 0.32 -0.41 -2.37
C LEU A 379 -0.17 0.34 -3.60
N TYR A 380 0.63 1.34 -4.00
CA TYR A 380 0.49 2.21 -5.18
C TYR A 380 -0.52 3.37 -5.12
N GLY A 381 -1.43 3.42 -4.14
CA GLY A 381 -2.51 4.44 -4.09
C GLY A 381 -2.05 5.89 -4.10
N CYS A 382 -0.83 6.17 -3.64
CA CYS A 382 -0.31 7.54 -3.59
C CYS A 382 0.73 7.80 -4.69
N SER A 383 0.70 7.08 -5.81
CA SER A 383 1.73 7.18 -6.87
C SER A 383 1.31 7.97 -8.11
N SER A 384 0.10 8.55 -8.11
CA SER A 384 -0.48 9.32 -9.22
C SER A 384 -0.72 8.52 -10.50
N TRP A 385 -1.38 9.14 -11.48
CA TRP A 385 -1.77 8.51 -12.75
C TRP A 385 -0.58 8.06 -13.61
N GLU A 386 0.62 8.59 -13.41
CA GLU A 386 1.83 8.30 -14.20
C GLU A 386 2.62 7.07 -13.73
N LEU A 387 2.17 6.35 -12.70
CA LEU A 387 2.88 5.15 -12.23
C LEU A 387 3.11 4.14 -13.38
N THR A 388 4.38 3.77 -13.56
CA THR A 388 4.82 2.88 -14.64
C THR A 388 4.93 1.43 -14.20
N PHE A 389 5.04 0.49 -15.15
CA PHE A 389 5.34 -0.91 -14.80
C PHE A 389 6.71 -1.06 -14.12
N GLU A 390 7.70 -0.22 -14.48
CA GLU A 390 8.97 -0.14 -13.77
C GLU A 390 8.79 0.31 -12.32
N GLY A 391 7.97 1.34 -12.08
CA GLY A 391 7.67 1.83 -10.73
C GLY A 391 7.02 0.76 -9.86
N GLN A 392 6.02 0.08 -10.42
CA GLN A 392 5.38 -1.07 -9.77
C GLN A 392 6.39 -2.17 -9.43
N LYS A 393 7.27 -2.51 -10.38
CA LYS A 393 8.30 -3.53 -10.19
C LYS A 393 9.33 -3.11 -9.14
N TRP A 394 9.82 -1.88 -9.15
CA TRP A 394 10.87 -1.40 -8.26
C TRP A 394 10.41 -1.43 -6.79
N SER A 395 9.27 -0.82 -6.48
CA SER A 395 8.70 -0.87 -5.13
C SER A 395 8.23 -2.27 -4.75
N GLY A 396 7.61 -3.01 -5.67
CA GLY A 396 7.12 -4.36 -5.39
C GLY A 396 8.23 -5.39 -5.16
N ASP A 397 9.33 -5.34 -5.93
CA ASP A 397 10.48 -6.23 -5.73
C ASP A 397 11.15 -6.02 -4.37
N TRP A 398 11.28 -4.75 -3.94
CA TRP A 398 11.78 -4.39 -2.62
C TRP A 398 10.91 -4.97 -1.50
N GLN A 399 9.58 -4.90 -1.64
CA GLN A 399 8.69 -5.53 -0.66
C GLN A 399 8.77 -7.06 -0.71
N TYR A 400 8.83 -7.65 -1.90
CA TYR A 400 8.88 -9.11 -2.08
C TYR A 400 10.17 -9.72 -1.54
N VAL A 401 11.31 -9.06 -1.72
CA VAL A 401 12.60 -9.52 -1.17
C VAL A 401 12.65 -9.42 0.36
N LEU A 402 11.79 -8.59 0.98
CA LEU A 402 11.67 -8.50 2.43
C LEU A 402 10.60 -9.46 3.01
N GLY A 403 9.74 -10.04 2.17
CA GLY A 403 8.86 -11.15 2.52
C GLY A 403 7.38 -10.99 2.11
N VAL A 404 6.99 -9.88 1.50
CA VAL A 404 5.64 -9.72 0.90
C VAL A 404 5.46 -10.69 -0.27
N ASN A 405 4.26 -11.22 -0.48
CA ASN A 405 3.98 -12.10 -1.62
C ASN A 405 2.51 -12.07 -2.11
N LEU A 406 1.75 -11.05 -1.68
CA LEU A 406 0.41 -10.76 -2.17
C LEU A 406 0.29 -9.24 -2.33
N ARG A 407 -0.01 -8.78 -3.54
CA ARG A 407 -0.25 -7.35 -3.78
C ARG A 407 -1.74 -7.05 -3.70
N CYS A 408 -2.06 -6.00 -2.96
CA CYS A 408 -3.35 -5.33 -2.95
C CYS A 408 -3.14 -3.94 -3.55
N GLN A 409 -3.42 -3.78 -4.84
CA GLN A 409 -3.26 -2.50 -5.49
C GLN A 409 -4.38 -1.55 -5.04
N HIS A 410 -4.00 -0.43 -4.43
CA HIS A 410 -4.87 0.73 -4.21
C HIS A 410 -4.77 1.60 -5.47
N LEU A 411 -5.79 1.70 -6.31
CA LEU A 411 -7.11 1.08 -6.21
C LEU A 411 -7.68 0.75 -7.60
N ALA A 412 -8.68 -0.12 -7.66
CA ALA A 412 -9.56 -0.31 -8.80
C ALA A 412 -10.89 0.41 -8.51
N LEU A 413 -11.39 1.21 -9.45
CA LEU A 413 -12.64 1.95 -9.26
C LEU A 413 -13.80 1.27 -10.00
N TYR A 414 -14.99 1.25 -9.40
CA TYR A 414 -16.21 0.88 -10.13
C TYR A 414 -16.53 1.94 -11.20
N THR A 415 -16.35 3.22 -10.86
CA THR A 415 -16.40 4.34 -11.81
C THR A 415 -15.49 5.51 -11.40
N LEU A 416 -15.06 6.29 -12.38
CA LEU A 416 -14.37 7.58 -12.25
C LEU A 416 -15.31 8.77 -11.97
N ARG A 417 -16.64 8.59 -11.96
CA ARG A 417 -17.64 9.67 -11.88
C ARG A 417 -17.38 10.69 -10.76
N GLY A 418 -17.55 11.99 -11.03
CA GLY A 418 -17.43 13.03 -10.01
C GLY A 418 -16.03 13.09 -9.39
N CYS A 419 -15.96 13.30 -8.08
CA CYS A 419 -14.69 13.40 -7.36
C CYS A 419 -13.93 12.07 -7.21
N ARG A 420 -14.54 10.95 -7.57
CA ARG A 420 -13.99 9.60 -7.41
C ARG A 420 -12.69 9.41 -8.19
N LYS A 421 -12.54 10.03 -9.37
CA LYS A 421 -11.29 9.99 -10.16
C LYS A 421 -10.07 10.64 -9.47
N ARG A 422 -10.30 11.36 -8.36
CA ARG A 422 -9.25 12.02 -7.56
C ARG A 422 -8.94 11.23 -6.27
N ASP A 423 -9.64 10.13 -6.03
CA ASP A 423 -9.38 9.25 -4.89
C ASP A 423 -8.09 8.46 -5.13
N PHE A 424 -6.95 9.00 -4.66
CA PHE A 424 -5.64 8.33 -4.62
C PHE A 424 -5.27 7.54 -5.91
N PRO A 425 -5.14 8.20 -7.07
CA PRO A 425 -4.70 7.54 -8.31
C PRO A 425 -3.27 6.96 -8.16
N PRO A 426 -2.92 5.90 -8.90
CA PRO A 426 -3.52 5.40 -10.14
C PRO A 426 -4.67 4.39 -9.96
N VAL A 427 -5.35 4.08 -11.07
CA VAL A 427 -6.46 3.13 -11.10
C VAL A 427 -6.11 1.85 -11.86
N PHE A 428 -6.25 0.69 -11.21
CA PHE A 428 -5.96 -0.65 -11.73
C PHE A 428 -7.22 -1.36 -12.23
N ASN A 429 -7.89 -0.76 -13.21
CA ASN A 429 -9.10 -1.29 -13.85
C ASN A 429 -9.18 -0.80 -15.31
N TYR A 430 -10.26 -1.12 -16.03
CA TYR A 430 -10.52 -0.65 -17.40
C TYR A 430 -10.49 0.88 -17.60
N ASN A 431 -10.44 1.64 -16.50
CA ASN A 431 -10.36 3.10 -16.46
C ASN A 431 -8.99 3.70 -16.81
N THR A 432 -8.06 2.89 -17.30
CA THR A 432 -6.75 3.34 -17.79
C THR A 432 -6.44 2.76 -19.16
N THR A 433 -5.68 3.49 -19.96
CA THR A 433 -5.38 3.15 -21.36
C THR A 433 -4.38 2.00 -21.52
N TRP A 434 -3.61 1.71 -20.46
CA TRP A 434 -2.62 0.63 -20.44
C TRP A 434 -3.17 -0.72 -19.92
N TRP A 435 -4.44 -0.78 -19.48
CA TRP A 435 -5.03 -1.95 -18.82
C TRP A 435 -4.89 -3.26 -19.62
N LYS A 436 -5.01 -3.17 -20.94
CA LYS A 436 -4.78 -4.28 -21.90
C LYS A 436 -3.42 -4.99 -21.75
N TYR A 437 -2.41 -4.33 -21.15
CA TYR A 437 -1.06 -4.86 -20.93
C TYR A 437 -0.77 -5.22 -19.47
N ASN A 438 -1.74 -5.09 -18.56
CA ASN A 438 -1.56 -5.33 -17.12
C ASN A 438 -1.00 -6.73 -16.80
N ALA A 439 -1.33 -7.74 -17.61
CA ALA A 439 -0.83 -9.10 -17.45
C ALA A 439 0.71 -9.22 -17.44
N VAL A 440 1.44 -8.27 -18.05
CA VAL A 440 2.92 -8.24 -18.03
C VAL A 440 3.45 -8.16 -16.58
N VAL A 441 2.89 -7.26 -15.77
CA VAL A 441 3.28 -7.08 -14.37
C VAL A 441 2.70 -8.18 -13.49
N GLU A 442 1.45 -8.57 -13.72
CA GLU A 442 0.81 -9.61 -12.91
C GLU A 442 1.47 -10.98 -13.09
N ASP A 443 1.85 -11.35 -14.32
CA ASP A 443 2.57 -12.61 -14.58
C ASP A 443 3.93 -12.61 -13.88
N TYR A 444 4.65 -11.48 -13.95
CA TYR A 444 5.92 -11.30 -13.27
C TYR A 444 5.78 -11.54 -11.75
N PHE A 445 4.88 -10.81 -11.10
CA PHE A 445 4.71 -10.93 -9.64
C PHE A 445 4.09 -12.26 -9.22
N ALA A 446 3.25 -12.89 -10.05
CA ALA A 446 2.69 -14.19 -9.74
C ALA A 446 3.77 -15.30 -9.79
N ARG A 447 4.73 -15.20 -10.71
CA ARG A 447 5.89 -16.12 -10.76
C ARG A 447 6.82 -15.92 -9.57
N VAL A 448 7.15 -14.68 -9.22
CA VAL A 448 7.97 -14.38 -8.03
C VAL A 448 7.23 -14.85 -6.76
N GLY A 449 5.97 -14.45 -6.58
CA GLY A 449 5.15 -14.80 -5.43
C GLY A 449 4.96 -16.30 -5.25
N ARG A 450 4.81 -17.06 -6.35
CA ARG A 450 4.72 -18.51 -6.30
C ARG A 450 5.97 -19.14 -5.68
N VAL A 451 7.17 -18.74 -6.13
CA VAL A 451 8.44 -19.26 -5.61
C VAL A 451 8.68 -18.77 -4.19
N LEU A 452 8.36 -17.49 -3.91
CA LEU A 452 8.52 -16.89 -2.59
C LEU A 452 7.47 -17.33 -1.55
N THR A 453 6.50 -18.16 -1.92
CA THR A 453 5.57 -18.81 -0.97
C THR A 453 6.04 -20.21 -0.57
N GLU A 454 6.94 -20.82 -1.34
CA GLU A 454 7.35 -22.21 -1.15
C GLU A 454 8.25 -22.40 0.08
N GLY A 455 8.00 -23.42 0.90
CA GLY A 455 8.79 -23.72 2.08
C GLY A 455 8.82 -22.60 3.13
N GLU A 456 10.00 -22.28 3.66
CA GLU A 456 10.22 -21.36 4.79
C GLU A 456 11.33 -20.35 4.50
N ALA A 457 11.24 -19.14 5.08
CA ALA A 457 12.29 -18.13 5.01
C ALA A 457 13.47 -18.53 5.91
N VAL A 458 14.70 -18.32 5.44
CA VAL A 458 15.91 -18.67 6.20
C VAL A 458 16.49 -17.42 6.87
N ARG A 459 16.26 -17.27 8.17
CA ARG A 459 16.70 -16.13 9.00
C ARG A 459 17.28 -16.64 10.30
N ASP A 460 18.57 -16.44 10.54
CA ASP A 460 19.26 -16.92 11.75
C ASP A 460 19.33 -15.85 12.87
N VAL A 461 18.94 -14.60 12.59
CA VAL A 461 19.07 -13.45 13.50
C VAL A 461 17.70 -13.01 14.00
N LEU A 462 17.54 -12.90 15.33
CA LEU A 462 16.44 -12.20 15.97
C LEU A 462 16.90 -10.79 16.39
N LEU A 463 16.31 -9.75 15.82
CA LEU A 463 16.53 -8.37 16.26
C LEU A 463 15.43 -7.98 17.24
N LEU A 464 15.73 -7.64 18.50
CA LEU A 464 14.68 -7.21 19.42
C LEU A 464 14.02 -5.92 18.92
N HIS A 465 12.70 -5.88 18.90
CA HIS A 465 11.94 -4.67 18.57
C HIS A 465 11.76 -3.83 19.85
N PRO A 466 12.36 -2.63 19.95
CA PRO A 466 12.50 -1.93 21.21
C PRO A 466 11.28 -1.06 21.57
N VAL A 467 10.06 -1.53 21.29
CA VAL A 467 8.83 -0.74 21.50
C VAL A 467 8.63 -0.38 22.98
N ALA A 468 9.09 -1.21 23.92
CA ALA A 468 9.06 -0.90 25.35
C ALA A 468 9.85 0.38 25.71
N THR A 469 10.91 0.68 24.95
CA THR A 469 11.62 1.96 25.07
C THR A 469 10.75 3.10 24.56
N GLY A 470 10.09 2.94 23.41
CA GLY A 470 9.12 3.90 22.88
C GLY A 470 7.98 4.19 23.86
N TRP A 471 7.40 3.16 24.48
CA TRP A 471 6.36 3.29 25.51
C TRP A 471 6.83 4.13 26.70
N SER A 472 8.09 3.96 27.15
CA SER A 472 8.64 4.76 28.25
C SER A 472 8.86 6.23 27.90
N MET A 473 9.04 6.53 26.61
CA MET A 473 9.31 7.88 26.10
C MET A 473 8.03 8.66 25.81
N LEU A 474 7.01 7.99 25.26
CA LEU A 474 5.82 8.65 24.73
C LEU A 474 4.90 9.17 25.85
N GLY A 475 4.91 10.49 26.04
CA GLY A 475 3.90 11.22 26.80
C GLY A 475 2.80 11.77 25.88
N GLU A 476 1.91 12.59 26.45
CA GLU A 476 1.00 13.41 25.65
C GLU A 476 1.75 14.64 25.09
N GLY A 477 1.64 14.87 23.79
CA GLY A 477 2.16 16.07 23.12
C GLY A 477 3.01 15.78 21.87
N GLN A 478 3.06 16.77 20.96
CA GLN A 478 3.75 16.66 19.68
C GLN A 478 5.24 16.37 19.81
N GLN A 479 5.95 17.07 20.70
CA GLN A 479 7.40 16.90 20.89
C GLN A 479 7.76 15.45 21.28
N SER A 480 7.05 14.86 22.25
CA SER A 480 7.35 13.50 22.69
C SER A 480 7.09 12.46 21.59
N ARG A 481 6.06 12.68 20.74
CA ARG A 481 5.80 11.85 19.56
C ARG A 481 6.95 11.94 18.56
N GLU A 482 7.35 13.15 18.18
CA GLU A 482 8.45 13.38 17.23
C GLU A 482 9.78 12.78 17.73
N GLU A 483 10.05 12.82 19.04
CA GLU A 483 11.23 12.19 19.64
C GLU A 483 11.21 10.65 19.51
N VAL A 484 10.04 10.04 19.64
CA VAL A 484 9.83 8.59 19.47
C VAL A 484 9.86 8.20 17.99
N ASP A 485 9.27 9.00 17.10
CA ASP A 485 9.36 8.79 15.64
C ASP A 485 10.81 8.88 15.16
N ALA A 486 11.56 9.88 15.65
CA ALA A 486 12.99 9.98 15.38
C ALA A 486 13.77 8.76 15.89
N TYR A 487 13.33 8.15 16.99
CA TYR A 487 13.89 6.87 17.47
C TYR A 487 13.55 5.71 16.53
N GLY A 488 12.30 5.60 16.09
CA GLY A 488 11.85 4.65 15.07
C GLY A 488 12.64 4.77 13.76
N GLU A 489 12.91 5.99 13.29
CA GLU A 489 13.69 6.21 12.07
C GLU A 489 15.17 5.81 12.25
N ARG A 490 15.77 6.02 13.44
CA ARG A 490 17.10 5.47 13.73
C ARG A 490 17.11 3.95 13.70
N LEU A 491 16.05 3.30 14.19
CA LEU A 491 15.87 1.85 14.08
C LEU A 491 15.73 1.41 12.63
N ASN A 492 14.90 2.10 11.82
CA ASN A 492 14.78 1.84 10.38
C ASN A 492 16.15 1.91 9.67
N GLN A 493 16.95 2.96 9.93
CA GLN A 493 18.31 3.08 9.41
C GLN A 493 19.28 2.00 9.91
N PHE A 494 19.03 1.44 11.10
CA PHE A 494 19.80 0.32 11.63
C PHE A 494 19.45 -0.98 10.90
N THR A 495 18.16 -1.25 10.67
CA THR A 495 17.71 -2.43 9.88
C THR A 495 18.24 -2.41 8.45
N ARG A 496 18.24 -1.23 7.81
CA ARG A 496 18.80 -1.04 6.46
C ARG A 496 20.27 -1.40 6.41
N ALA A 497 21.05 -1.00 7.42
CA ALA A 497 22.46 -1.33 7.50
C ALA A 497 22.71 -2.83 7.72
N LEU A 498 21.86 -3.50 8.50
CA LEU A 498 21.94 -4.94 8.72
C LEU A 498 21.64 -5.74 7.44
N LEU A 499 20.58 -5.37 6.72
CA LEU A 499 20.22 -5.96 5.43
C LEU A 499 21.31 -5.72 4.37
N ALA A 500 21.87 -4.51 4.31
CA ALA A 500 23.00 -4.17 3.45
C ALA A 500 24.29 -4.95 3.76
N ALA A 501 24.40 -5.51 4.98
CA ALA A 501 25.49 -6.42 5.36
C ALA A 501 25.21 -7.88 4.96
N HIS A 502 24.07 -8.15 4.33
CA HIS A 502 23.56 -9.46 3.90
C HIS A 502 23.27 -10.45 5.03
N TYR A 503 22.81 -9.94 6.18
CA TYR A 503 22.19 -10.73 7.25
C TYR A 503 20.71 -10.38 7.31
N ASP A 504 19.85 -11.28 6.80
CA ASP A 504 18.40 -11.16 7.00
C ASP A 504 18.04 -11.57 8.43
N PHE A 505 16.96 -11.01 8.95
CA PHE A 505 16.57 -11.11 10.36
C PHE A 505 15.05 -11.10 10.52
N ASP A 506 14.55 -11.54 11.66
CA ASP A 506 13.19 -11.22 12.11
C ASP A 506 13.24 -10.35 13.35
N PHE A 507 12.22 -9.52 13.54
CA PHE A 507 11.99 -8.79 14.78
C PHE A 507 11.44 -9.71 15.87
N GLY A 508 11.97 -9.57 17.09
CA GLY A 508 11.42 -10.15 18.32
C GLY A 508 10.65 -9.09 19.08
N ASP A 509 9.32 -9.13 19.01
CA ASP A 509 8.45 -8.30 19.86
C ASP A 509 8.36 -8.93 21.26
N GLU A 510 8.58 -8.12 22.29
CA GLU A 510 8.67 -8.60 23.67
C GLU A 510 7.33 -9.15 24.20
N GLN A 511 6.18 -8.62 23.75
CA GLN A 511 4.85 -9.12 24.13
C GLN A 511 4.55 -10.46 23.46
N ILE A 512 4.98 -10.66 22.20
CA ILE A 512 4.89 -11.97 21.55
C ILE A 512 5.83 -12.96 22.25
N MET A 513 7.09 -12.59 22.46
CA MET A 513 8.10 -13.44 23.10
C MET A 513 7.72 -13.86 24.51
N GLU A 514 7.02 -13.00 25.27
CA GLU A 514 6.50 -13.33 26.60
C GLU A 514 5.61 -14.59 26.59
N THR A 515 4.79 -14.78 25.55
CA THR A 515 3.83 -15.90 25.49
C THR A 515 4.22 -17.03 24.54
N ASP A 516 5.00 -16.74 23.50
CA ASP A 516 5.37 -17.68 22.44
C ASP A 516 6.89 -17.89 22.30
N GLY A 517 7.68 -17.32 23.21
CA GLY A 517 9.14 -17.46 23.28
C GLY A 517 9.58 -18.70 24.07
N ARG A 518 10.60 -19.41 23.58
CA ARG A 518 11.24 -20.53 24.30
C ARG A 518 12.69 -20.75 23.87
N VAL A 519 13.48 -21.41 24.69
CA VAL A 519 14.85 -21.85 24.34
C VAL A 519 14.89 -23.35 24.13
N GLY A 520 15.56 -23.79 23.05
CA GLY A 520 15.75 -25.21 22.75
C GLY A 520 16.63 -25.42 21.51
N ASP A 521 17.38 -26.51 21.48
CA ASP A 521 18.30 -26.86 20.37
C ASP A 521 19.33 -25.76 20.07
N GLU A 522 19.92 -25.16 21.12
CA GLU A 522 20.89 -24.04 21.02
C GLU A 522 20.33 -22.80 20.27
N ALA A 523 19.01 -22.66 20.22
CA ALA A 523 18.30 -21.56 19.56
C ALA A 523 17.25 -20.94 20.49
N LEU A 524 17.00 -19.64 20.28
CA LEU A 524 15.82 -18.96 20.80
C LEU A 524 14.71 -19.10 19.75
N TRP A 525 13.56 -19.60 20.15
CA TRP A 525 12.39 -19.77 19.30
C TRP A 525 11.32 -18.74 19.62
N VAL A 526 10.71 -18.17 18.60
CA VAL A 526 9.48 -17.36 18.72
C VAL A 526 8.44 -18.02 17.83
N GLY A 527 7.40 -18.58 18.45
CA GLY A 527 6.44 -19.45 17.75
C GLY A 527 7.15 -20.65 17.10
N GLN A 528 7.13 -20.68 15.76
CA GLN A 528 7.70 -21.73 14.92
C GLN A 528 9.08 -21.39 14.35
N ALA A 529 9.55 -20.14 14.48
CA ALA A 529 10.84 -19.71 13.94
C ALA A 529 11.95 -19.83 14.99
N ALA A 530 13.14 -20.27 14.56
CA ALA A 530 14.31 -20.49 15.39
C ALA A 530 15.45 -19.53 15.03
N TYR A 531 16.09 -18.94 16.05
CA TYR A 531 17.15 -17.95 15.89
C TYR A 531 18.41 -18.37 16.65
N LYS A 532 19.55 -18.23 15.98
CA LYS A 532 20.87 -18.63 16.50
C LYS A 532 21.63 -17.48 17.13
N ALA A 533 21.25 -16.24 16.82
CA ALA A 533 21.79 -15.05 17.46
C ALA A 533 20.68 -14.05 17.74
N VAL A 534 20.77 -13.37 18.88
CA VAL A 534 19.87 -12.26 19.24
C VAL A 534 20.66 -10.96 19.20
N VAL A 535 20.08 -9.92 18.60
CA VAL A 535 20.64 -8.58 18.55
C VAL A 535 19.77 -7.63 19.37
N ILE A 536 20.37 -6.93 20.33
CA ILE A 536 19.75 -5.80 21.02
C ILE A 536 20.13 -4.53 20.26
N PRO A 537 19.19 -3.80 19.63
CA PRO A 537 19.51 -2.62 18.85
C PRO A 537 20.05 -1.49 19.74
N PRO A 538 20.77 -0.52 19.14
CA PRO A 538 21.28 0.63 19.88
C PRO A 538 20.13 1.45 20.48
N ASP A 539 20.46 2.22 21.52
CA ASP A 539 19.53 3.12 22.20
C ASP A 539 18.33 2.42 22.87
N THR A 540 18.34 1.08 22.97
CA THR A 540 17.35 0.34 23.77
C THR A 540 17.54 0.71 25.24
N ARG A 541 16.54 1.33 25.86
CA ARG A 541 16.63 1.82 27.26
C ARG A 541 16.16 0.78 28.26
N THR A 542 15.11 0.03 27.91
CA THR A 542 14.46 -0.93 28.79
C THR A 542 14.02 -2.19 28.05
N LEU A 543 13.94 -3.31 28.78
CA LEU A 543 13.40 -4.60 28.35
C LEU A 543 12.29 -5.05 29.32
N LEU A 544 11.41 -5.95 28.87
CA LEU A 544 10.48 -6.66 29.76
C LEU A 544 11.23 -7.69 30.62
N SER A 545 10.72 -7.98 31.82
CA SER A 545 11.34 -8.99 32.70
C SER A 545 11.38 -10.37 32.05
N SER A 546 10.32 -10.74 31.33
CA SER A 546 10.21 -11.99 30.57
C SER A 546 11.27 -12.11 29.46
N THR A 547 11.58 -11.00 28.76
CA THR A 547 12.65 -10.96 27.77
C THR A 547 14.01 -11.22 28.40
N VAL A 548 14.30 -10.57 29.54
CA VAL A 548 15.55 -10.78 30.27
C VAL A 548 15.69 -12.25 30.71
N GLU A 549 14.62 -12.86 31.22
CA GLU A 549 14.58 -14.29 31.57
C GLU A 549 14.88 -15.19 30.37
N LEU A 550 14.29 -14.89 29.21
CA LEU A 550 14.51 -15.67 27.99
C LEU A 550 15.95 -15.53 27.47
N LEU A 551 16.54 -14.35 27.56
CA LEU A 551 17.94 -14.11 27.19
C LEU A 551 18.92 -14.83 28.13
N GLU A 552 18.66 -14.82 29.45
CA GLU A 552 19.43 -15.58 30.44
C GLU A 552 19.43 -17.08 30.08
N GLN A 553 18.24 -17.65 29.83
CA GLN A 553 18.11 -19.06 29.41
C GLN A 553 18.82 -19.35 28.08
N PHE A 554 18.75 -18.42 27.12
CA PHE A 554 19.39 -18.59 25.82
C PHE A 554 20.91 -18.62 25.93
N LEU A 555 21.49 -17.76 26.77
CA LEU A 555 22.92 -17.74 27.05
C LEU A 555 23.38 -18.99 27.81
N GLU A 556 22.59 -19.46 28.79
CA GLU A 556 22.85 -20.74 29.48
C GLU A 556 22.86 -21.94 28.54
N ALA A 557 22.07 -21.88 27.46
CA ALA A 557 22.03 -22.89 26.40
C ALA A 557 23.15 -22.73 25.35
N GLY A 558 24.09 -21.81 25.53
CA GLY A 558 25.21 -21.56 24.60
C GLY A 558 24.87 -20.61 23.44
N GLY A 559 23.73 -19.92 23.51
CA GLY A 559 23.32 -18.92 22.54
C GLY A 559 24.22 -17.69 22.52
N ALA A 560 24.14 -16.91 21.42
CA ALA A 560 24.92 -15.68 21.26
C ALA A 560 24.01 -14.45 21.28
N VAL A 561 24.32 -13.49 22.15
CA VAL A 561 23.64 -12.18 22.20
C VAL A 561 24.62 -11.08 21.81
N ILE A 562 24.23 -10.21 20.89
CA ILE A 562 25.02 -9.06 20.47
C ILE A 562 24.26 -7.80 20.87
N ALA A 563 24.83 -6.99 21.76
CA ALA A 563 24.25 -5.71 22.15
C ALA A 563 24.99 -4.56 21.47
N VAL A 564 24.26 -3.65 20.86
CA VAL A 564 24.85 -2.45 20.24
C VAL A 564 24.72 -1.29 21.21
N GLU A 565 25.80 -0.57 21.47
CA GLU A 565 25.79 0.59 22.37
C GLU A 565 24.97 1.75 21.77
N PRO A 566 24.29 2.55 22.60
CA PRO A 566 24.08 2.38 24.05
C PRO A 566 23.16 1.20 24.40
N THR A 567 23.47 0.50 25.50
CA THR A 567 22.77 -0.72 25.95
C THR A 567 21.72 -0.46 27.03
N PRO A 568 20.74 -1.37 27.23
CA PRO A 568 19.68 -1.18 28.21
C PRO A 568 20.18 -1.13 29.64
N THR A 569 19.55 -0.29 30.45
CA THR A 569 19.86 -0.12 31.89
C THR A 569 18.66 -0.32 32.80
N MET A 570 17.49 -0.55 32.22
CA MET A 570 16.22 -0.67 32.92
C MET A 570 15.48 -1.95 32.56
N ILE A 571 14.68 -2.44 33.49
CA ILE A 571 13.65 -3.46 33.25
C ILE A 571 12.30 -2.80 33.53
N GLU A 572 11.37 -2.87 32.58
CA GLU A 572 10.04 -2.26 32.65
C GLU A 572 10.05 -0.80 33.11
N ALA A 573 10.97 -0.02 32.52
CA ALA A 573 11.22 1.39 32.76
C ALA A 573 11.75 1.76 34.18
N GLU A 574 12.27 0.79 34.93
CA GLU A 574 12.95 1.00 36.21
C GLU A 574 14.42 0.55 36.17
N PRO A 575 15.37 1.30 36.77
CA PRO A 575 16.77 0.88 36.84
C PRO A 575 16.92 -0.50 37.49
N SER A 576 17.70 -1.38 36.86
CA SER A 576 17.87 -2.75 37.36
C SER A 576 19.31 -3.22 37.24
N ASP A 577 19.86 -3.78 38.33
CA ASP A 577 21.18 -4.41 38.30
C ASP A 577 21.14 -5.78 37.58
N ARG A 578 19.94 -6.37 37.42
CA ARG A 578 19.75 -7.63 36.69
C ARG A 578 20.14 -7.50 35.21
N VAL A 579 19.73 -6.42 34.54
CA VAL A 579 20.11 -6.21 33.13
C VAL A 579 21.61 -5.90 32.98
N ARG A 580 22.22 -5.24 33.97
CA ARG A 580 23.68 -5.04 33.99
C ARG A 580 24.41 -6.39 34.15
N ALA A 581 23.92 -7.25 35.02
CA ALA A 581 24.48 -8.59 35.23
C ALA A 581 24.33 -9.45 33.97
N LEU A 582 23.16 -9.41 33.30
CA LEU A 582 22.95 -10.04 32.00
C LEU A 582 24.02 -9.58 31.00
N LEU A 583 24.16 -8.26 30.79
CA LEU A 583 25.10 -7.66 29.82
C LEU A 583 26.58 -7.98 30.09
N ALA A 584 26.93 -8.37 31.32
CA ALA A 584 28.28 -8.79 31.71
C ALA A 584 28.50 -10.32 31.61
N GLY A 585 27.48 -11.08 31.23
CA GLY A 585 27.51 -12.54 31.13
C GLY A 585 28.36 -13.06 29.97
N GLU A 586 28.79 -14.33 30.09
CA GLU A 586 29.44 -15.04 28.98
C GLU A 586 28.45 -15.24 27.81
N GLY A 587 28.94 -15.20 26.57
CA GLY A 587 28.10 -15.30 25.37
C GLY A 587 27.53 -13.96 24.86
N ILE A 588 27.73 -12.87 25.61
CA ILE A 588 27.36 -11.51 25.17
C ILE A 588 28.54 -10.79 24.52
N THR A 589 28.31 -10.19 23.35
CA THR A 589 29.25 -9.29 22.69
C THR A 589 28.66 -7.88 22.60
N ILE A 590 29.32 -6.90 23.24
CA ILE A 590 28.94 -5.48 23.15
C ILE A 590 29.76 -4.80 22.05
N VAL A 591 29.11 -4.04 21.16
CA VAL A 591 29.77 -3.35 20.05
C VAL A 591 29.37 -1.87 19.97
N PRO A 592 30.30 -0.96 19.61
CA PRO A 592 30.07 0.50 19.64
C PRO A 592 29.23 1.03 18.46
N GLY A 593 28.65 0.14 17.63
CA GLY A 593 27.84 0.54 16.49
C GLY A 593 27.83 -0.45 15.32
N LYS A 594 27.28 0.00 14.20
CA LYS A 594 26.96 -0.80 13.00
C LYS A 594 28.15 -1.58 12.43
N ALA A 595 29.36 -1.01 12.44
CA ALA A 595 30.56 -1.66 11.92
C ALA A 595 30.99 -2.86 12.78
N GLY A 596 30.85 -2.77 14.11
CA GLY A 596 31.16 -3.86 15.03
C GLY A 596 30.14 -5.00 14.94
N LEU A 597 28.87 -4.67 14.69
CA LEU A 597 27.79 -5.66 14.56
C LEU A 597 28.08 -6.69 13.47
N ARG A 598 28.51 -6.26 12.28
CA ARG A 598 28.83 -7.18 11.18
C ARG A 598 29.92 -8.19 11.59
N ALA A 599 31.00 -7.71 12.21
CA ALA A 599 32.10 -8.56 12.64
C ALA A 599 31.66 -9.53 13.75
N ALA A 600 30.81 -9.07 14.67
CA ALA A 600 30.23 -9.91 15.72
C ALA A 600 29.34 -11.01 15.12
N LEU A 601 28.45 -10.68 14.18
CA LEU A 601 27.62 -11.66 13.47
C LEU A 601 28.46 -12.67 12.68
N GLU A 602 29.51 -12.23 11.98
CA GLU A 602 30.44 -13.12 11.26
C GLU A 602 31.19 -14.08 12.20
N ALA A 603 31.37 -13.73 13.47
CA ALA A 603 32.01 -14.58 14.46
C ALA A 603 31.11 -15.70 15.00
N VAL A 604 29.78 -15.50 14.99
CA VAL A 604 28.81 -16.45 15.57
C VAL A 604 27.91 -17.13 14.54
N LEU A 605 27.77 -16.58 13.32
CA LEU A 605 26.92 -17.11 12.27
C LEU A 605 27.68 -17.35 10.95
N PRO A 606 27.34 -18.42 10.21
CA PRO A 606 27.85 -18.61 8.86
C PRO A 606 27.26 -17.55 7.90
N ARG A 607 28.11 -16.97 7.05
CA ARG A 607 27.65 -16.09 5.98
C ARG A 607 27.03 -16.92 4.85
N ARG A 608 25.72 -17.13 4.82
CA ARG A 608 25.04 -17.95 3.79
C ARG A 608 25.07 -17.33 2.40
N VAL A 609 24.84 -16.01 2.32
CA VAL A 609 24.82 -15.25 1.07
C VAL A 609 25.89 -14.15 1.12
N SER A 610 26.60 -13.97 0.00
CA SER A 610 27.55 -12.88 -0.18
C SER A 610 27.42 -12.38 -1.62
N LEU A 611 27.19 -11.07 -1.75
CA LEU A 611 27.00 -10.38 -3.03
C LEU A 611 28.10 -9.32 -3.12
N ARG A 612 29.15 -9.60 -3.89
CA ARG A 612 30.33 -8.72 -3.95
C ARG A 612 30.41 -7.98 -5.27
N ASN A 613 30.62 -6.66 -5.20
CA ASN A 613 30.91 -5.85 -6.36
C ASN A 613 32.31 -6.16 -6.93
N VAL A 614 32.65 -5.52 -8.04
CA VAL A 614 33.96 -5.68 -8.71
C VAL A 614 35.15 -5.23 -7.84
N GLN A 615 34.92 -4.42 -6.81
CA GLN A 615 35.91 -4.01 -5.82
C GLN A 615 36.05 -5.02 -4.66
N GLY A 616 35.26 -6.10 -4.64
CA GLY A 616 35.27 -7.13 -3.60
C GLY A 616 34.53 -6.74 -2.31
N GLN A 617 33.79 -5.64 -2.31
CA GLN A 617 32.97 -5.18 -1.20
C GLN A 617 31.55 -5.73 -1.32
N GLU A 618 30.89 -5.96 -0.18
CA GLU A 618 29.49 -6.37 -0.18
C GLU A 618 28.63 -5.24 -0.75
N ALA A 619 27.80 -5.56 -1.74
CA ALA A 619 27.02 -4.59 -2.49
C ALA A 619 25.76 -4.17 -1.71
N ALA A 620 25.90 -3.12 -0.88
CA ALA A 620 24.86 -2.63 0.03
C ALA A 620 23.50 -2.28 -0.62
N GLN A 621 23.46 -2.03 -1.94
CA GLN A 621 22.22 -1.72 -2.67
C GLN A 621 21.45 -2.98 -3.11
N LEU A 622 22.05 -4.16 -3.01
CA LEU A 622 21.41 -5.41 -3.35
C LEU A 622 20.85 -6.07 -2.09
N LEU A 623 19.59 -6.48 -2.17
CA LEU A 623 18.91 -7.23 -1.12
C LEU A 623 18.68 -8.67 -1.60
N TYR A 624 18.51 -9.58 -0.66
CA TYR A 624 18.16 -10.97 -0.98
C TYR A 624 17.13 -11.54 0.00
N MET A 625 16.35 -12.50 -0.50
CA MET A 625 15.58 -13.44 0.29
C MET A 625 16.08 -14.85 0.01
N GLN A 626 16.32 -15.64 1.06
CA GLN A 626 16.56 -17.08 0.94
C GLN A 626 15.35 -17.85 1.46
N ARG A 627 14.86 -18.82 0.68
CA ARG A 627 13.86 -19.80 1.12
C ARG A 627 14.39 -21.21 1.02
N SER A 628 14.00 -22.06 1.96
CA SER A 628 14.31 -23.50 2.00
C SER A 628 13.06 -24.32 1.77
N PHE A 629 13.09 -25.28 0.85
CA PHE A 629 11.96 -26.18 0.56
C PHE A 629 12.45 -27.51 -0.01
N GLY A 630 11.96 -28.64 0.51
CA GLY A 630 12.26 -29.99 -0.03
C GLY A 630 13.75 -30.26 -0.28
N GLY A 631 14.61 -29.82 0.65
CA GLY A 631 16.08 -29.93 0.56
C GLY A 631 16.75 -29.02 -0.50
N LYS A 632 16.02 -28.06 -1.06
CA LYS A 632 16.45 -27.08 -2.08
C LYS A 632 16.35 -25.66 -1.53
N PHE A 633 16.95 -24.72 -2.26
CA PHE A 633 16.89 -23.31 -1.92
C PHE A 633 16.40 -22.45 -3.08
N ALA A 634 15.65 -21.40 -2.78
CA ALA A 634 15.37 -20.30 -3.70
C ALA A 634 16.02 -19.01 -3.17
N TYR A 635 16.59 -18.23 -4.09
CA TYR A 635 17.18 -16.93 -3.81
C TYR A 635 16.59 -15.89 -4.75
N PHE A 636 15.89 -14.91 -4.19
CA PHE A 636 15.47 -13.73 -4.94
C PHE A 636 16.40 -12.58 -4.58
N VAL A 637 17.07 -12.01 -5.58
CA VAL A 637 18.07 -10.94 -5.41
C VAL A 637 17.61 -9.72 -6.20
N VAL A 638 17.55 -8.57 -5.54
CA VAL A 638 17.02 -7.32 -6.09
C VAL A 638 18.09 -6.25 -6.02
N ASN A 639 18.32 -5.55 -7.13
CA ASN A 639 19.04 -4.28 -7.14
C ASN A 639 18.04 -3.16 -6.86
N ASN A 640 18.12 -2.59 -5.66
CA ASN A 640 17.20 -1.54 -5.25
C ASN A 640 17.62 -0.14 -5.74
N ASP A 641 18.78 0.00 -6.41
CA ASP A 641 19.17 1.23 -7.10
C ASP A 641 18.46 1.31 -8.46
N ARG A 642 17.60 2.32 -8.63
CA ARG A 642 16.83 2.56 -9.86
C ARG A 642 17.64 3.20 -10.99
N HIS A 643 18.84 3.67 -10.71
CA HIS A 643 19.67 4.41 -11.68
C HIS A 643 20.96 3.66 -12.06
N SER A 644 21.52 2.86 -11.14
CA SER A 644 22.80 2.19 -11.35
C SER A 644 22.64 0.68 -11.52
N GLY A 645 23.39 0.10 -12.46
CA GLY A 645 23.57 -1.34 -12.57
C GLY A 645 24.87 -1.82 -11.92
N TYR A 646 24.91 -3.08 -11.50
CA TYR A 646 26.04 -3.67 -10.79
C TYR A 646 26.43 -5.05 -11.34
N ASP A 647 27.73 -5.25 -11.56
CA ASP A 647 28.32 -6.56 -11.77
C ASP A 647 28.70 -7.18 -10.43
N ILE A 648 28.15 -8.36 -10.16
CA ILE A 648 28.19 -8.99 -8.85
C ILE A 648 28.79 -10.40 -8.96
N GLU A 649 29.71 -10.71 -8.06
CA GLU A 649 30.09 -12.08 -7.73
C GLU A 649 29.17 -12.58 -6.60
N LEU A 650 28.33 -13.55 -6.92
CA LEU A 650 27.41 -14.20 -5.99
C LEU A 650 28.09 -15.42 -5.39
N ALA A 651 28.01 -15.56 -4.07
CA ALA A 651 28.35 -16.79 -3.37
C ALA A 651 27.15 -17.21 -2.51
N LEU A 652 26.42 -18.21 -3.00
CA LEU A 652 25.21 -18.74 -2.37
C LEU A 652 25.54 -20.02 -1.61
N GLU A 653 24.92 -20.23 -0.45
CA GLU A 653 25.08 -21.44 0.34
C GLU A 653 24.71 -22.70 -0.47
N GLY A 654 25.50 -23.75 -0.32
CA GLY A 654 25.18 -25.07 -0.83
C GLY A 654 26.12 -25.55 -1.94
N ARG A 655 25.62 -26.55 -2.69
CA ARG A 655 26.33 -27.27 -3.76
C ARG A 655 25.34 -27.68 -4.85
N GLY A 656 25.80 -28.37 -5.89
CA GLY A 656 24.94 -28.96 -6.91
C GLY A 656 24.63 -28.01 -8.07
N ARG A 657 23.39 -28.04 -8.56
CA ARG A 657 22.94 -27.30 -9.75
C ARG A 657 22.29 -25.98 -9.36
N VAL A 658 22.60 -24.92 -10.11
CA VAL A 658 21.92 -23.62 -10.02
C VAL A 658 21.15 -23.41 -11.30
N GLU A 659 19.90 -22.98 -11.17
CA GLU A 659 19.11 -22.45 -12.28
C GLU A 659 18.78 -20.99 -12.05
N GLU A 660 18.74 -20.23 -13.14
CA GLU A 660 18.15 -18.91 -13.20
C GLU A 660 16.75 -19.03 -13.80
N TRP A 661 15.76 -18.47 -13.10
CA TRP A 661 14.35 -18.49 -13.46
C TRP A 661 13.94 -17.05 -13.78
N ASN A 662 13.63 -16.75 -15.04
CA ASN A 662 13.25 -15.41 -15.49
C ASN A 662 11.75 -15.17 -15.18
N PRO A 663 11.39 -14.28 -14.24
CA PRO A 663 9.99 -14.09 -13.88
C PRO A 663 9.18 -13.32 -14.92
N LEU A 664 9.81 -12.56 -15.82
CA LEU A 664 9.10 -11.90 -16.92
C LEU A 664 8.65 -12.89 -17.99
N THR A 665 9.55 -13.81 -18.39
CA THR A 665 9.31 -14.71 -19.53
C THR A 665 8.88 -16.12 -19.13
N GLY A 666 9.10 -16.53 -17.88
CA GLY A 666 8.92 -17.91 -17.42
C GLY A 666 10.05 -18.87 -17.84
N GLU A 667 11.09 -18.38 -18.52
CA GLU A 667 12.23 -19.21 -18.94
C GLU A 667 13.05 -19.67 -17.73
N MET A 668 13.40 -20.96 -17.70
CA MET A 668 14.25 -21.57 -16.68
C MET A 668 15.48 -22.16 -17.34
N LYS A 669 16.67 -21.76 -16.90
CA LYS A 669 17.94 -22.24 -17.47
C LYS A 669 18.94 -22.59 -16.38
N GLY A 670 19.69 -23.68 -16.59
CA GLY A 670 20.85 -23.99 -15.76
C GLY A 670 21.98 -23.00 -16.01
N ILE A 671 22.67 -22.59 -14.94
CA ILE A 671 23.84 -21.71 -15.04
C ILE A 671 25.10 -22.37 -14.46
N PRO A 672 26.28 -22.13 -15.05
CA PRO A 672 27.53 -22.67 -14.52
C PRO A 672 27.92 -21.94 -13.22
N ALA A 673 28.17 -22.71 -12.17
CA ALA A 673 28.65 -22.22 -10.88
C ALA A 673 29.84 -23.05 -10.39
N SER A 674 30.79 -22.40 -9.72
CA SER A 674 31.95 -23.04 -9.12
C SER A 674 31.76 -23.27 -7.63
N SER A 675 32.00 -24.49 -7.14
CA SER A 675 31.91 -24.78 -5.70
C SER A 675 33.19 -24.33 -4.98
N ARG A 676 33.07 -23.40 -4.02
CA ARG A 676 34.19 -22.91 -3.19
C ARG A 676 33.73 -22.74 -1.75
N GLY A 677 34.42 -23.39 -0.80
CA GLY A 677 34.14 -23.21 0.64
C GLY A 677 32.69 -23.50 1.06
N GLY A 678 32.05 -24.51 0.46
CA GLY A 678 30.64 -24.85 0.74
C GLY A 678 29.61 -23.93 0.10
N LYS A 679 30.03 -23.10 -0.86
CA LYS A 679 29.16 -22.17 -1.60
C LYS A 679 29.26 -22.37 -3.11
N LEU A 680 28.20 -22.01 -3.81
CA LEU A 680 28.14 -21.91 -5.27
C LEU A 680 28.47 -20.47 -5.67
N CYS A 681 29.57 -20.31 -6.42
CA CYS A 681 30.11 -19.03 -6.83
C CYS A 681 29.98 -18.80 -8.35
N PHE A 682 29.34 -17.72 -8.75
CA PHE A 682 29.15 -17.31 -10.15
C PHE A 682 29.00 -15.78 -10.26
N ARG A 683 28.95 -15.25 -11.48
CA ARG A 683 28.81 -13.81 -11.75
C ARG A 683 27.50 -13.51 -12.44
N ALA A 684 26.86 -12.42 -12.06
CA ALA A 684 25.68 -11.89 -12.74
C ALA A 684 25.70 -10.36 -12.76
N HIS A 685 24.97 -9.79 -13.71
CA HIS A 685 24.75 -8.36 -13.80
C HIS A 685 23.33 -8.02 -13.39
N PHE A 686 23.18 -7.03 -12.53
CA PHE A 686 21.88 -6.49 -12.17
C PHE A 686 21.77 -5.09 -12.76
N ALA A 687 20.90 -4.92 -13.74
CA ALA A 687 20.60 -3.60 -14.29
C ALA A 687 19.89 -2.72 -13.23
N PRO A 688 19.74 -1.40 -13.47
CA PRO A 688 18.95 -0.55 -12.58
C PRO A 688 17.53 -1.12 -12.38
N ALA A 689 17.04 -1.12 -11.14
CA ALA A 689 15.78 -1.77 -10.71
C ALA A 689 15.64 -3.25 -11.16
N GLY A 690 16.76 -3.93 -11.43
CA GLY A 690 16.81 -5.30 -11.90
C GLY A 690 16.71 -6.31 -10.76
N SER A 691 16.14 -7.48 -11.04
CA SER A 691 16.01 -8.58 -10.08
C SER A 691 16.30 -9.91 -10.76
N ARG A 692 16.72 -10.91 -9.98
CA ARG A 692 16.99 -12.27 -10.47
C ARG A 692 16.54 -13.31 -9.44
N LEU A 693 15.99 -14.41 -9.93
CA LEU A 693 15.55 -15.53 -9.13
C LEU A 693 16.40 -16.77 -9.45
N TYR A 694 17.01 -17.34 -8.41
CA TYR A 694 17.83 -18.54 -8.52
C TYR A 694 17.23 -19.69 -7.72
N VAL A 695 17.25 -20.88 -8.30
CA VAL A 695 16.90 -22.12 -7.60
C VAL A 695 18.14 -23.02 -7.53
N VAL A 696 18.48 -23.47 -6.32
CA VAL A 696 19.61 -24.34 -6.04
C VAL A 696 19.10 -25.71 -5.66
N ASP A 697 19.53 -26.72 -6.42
CA ASP A 697 19.31 -28.14 -6.12
C ASP A 697 20.62 -28.81 -5.69
N PRO A 698 20.80 -29.10 -4.39
CA PRO A 698 21.99 -29.76 -3.85
C PRO A 698 22.27 -31.15 -4.40
N GLN A 699 21.27 -31.83 -4.95
CA GLN A 699 21.40 -33.16 -5.56
C GLN A 699 21.52 -33.08 -7.09
N GLY A 700 21.25 -31.91 -7.67
CA GLY A 700 21.36 -31.67 -9.11
C GLY A 700 22.80 -31.75 -9.63
N THR A 701 22.96 -32.24 -10.85
CA THR A 701 24.27 -32.28 -11.52
C THR A 701 24.65 -30.86 -11.94
N PRO A 702 25.83 -30.32 -11.52
CA PRO A 702 26.27 -29.01 -11.94
C PRO A 702 26.39 -28.88 -13.45
N GLU A 703 25.98 -27.74 -14.01
CA GLU A 703 26.16 -27.45 -15.42
C GLU A 703 27.66 -27.43 -15.75
N ARG A 704 28.10 -28.28 -16.68
CA ARG A 704 29.49 -28.33 -17.14
C ARG A 704 29.75 -27.17 -18.11
N VAL A 705 30.95 -26.60 -18.07
CA VAL A 705 31.33 -25.45 -18.91
C VAL A 705 31.14 -25.75 -20.40
N ALA A 706 30.13 -25.11 -21.02
CA ALA A 706 30.24 -24.21 -22.17
C ALA A 706 28.87 -23.51 -22.38
N PRO A 707 28.79 -22.17 -22.24
CA PRO A 707 29.04 -21.28 -23.37
C PRO A 707 29.83 -20.01 -23.02
N LYS A 708 30.19 -19.21 -24.03
CA LYS A 708 30.81 -17.89 -23.87
C LYS A 708 29.96 -17.03 -22.92
N LEU A 709 30.57 -16.52 -21.86
CA LEU A 709 30.05 -15.34 -21.16
C LEU A 709 29.90 -14.22 -22.20
N GLU A 710 28.69 -13.99 -22.69
CA GLU A 710 28.37 -12.69 -23.28
C GLU A 710 28.62 -11.67 -22.17
N PRO A 711 29.58 -10.73 -22.33
CA PRO A 711 29.81 -9.73 -21.32
C PRO A 711 28.49 -9.00 -21.07
N ALA A 712 28.12 -8.86 -19.80
CA ALA A 712 27.04 -7.98 -19.40
C ALA A 712 27.43 -6.56 -19.82
N ARG A 713 27.01 -6.18 -21.03
CA ARG A 713 27.14 -4.83 -21.51
C ARG A 713 25.85 -4.16 -21.11
N VAL A 714 25.93 -3.32 -20.07
CA VAL A 714 25.13 -2.09 -20.10
C VAL A 714 25.43 -1.48 -21.46
N HIS A 715 24.45 -1.52 -22.36
CA HIS A 715 24.59 -0.97 -23.69
C HIS A 715 24.64 0.55 -23.56
N VAL A 716 25.80 1.09 -23.16
CA VAL A 716 26.22 2.38 -23.69
C VAL A 716 26.09 2.22 -25.19
N LEU A 717 25.28 3.06 -25.83
CA LEU A 717 25.12 3.18 -27.28
C LEU A 717 26.48 3.49 -27.93
N ARG A 718 27.42 2.54 -27.88
CA ARG A 718 28.55 2.49 -28.79
C ARG A 718 27.92 2.37 -30.15
N ARG A 719 28.23 3.31 -31.06
CA ARG A 719 27.89 3.24 -32.49
C ARG A 719 28.04 1.80 -32.97
N ALA A 720 26.93 1.06 -33.00
CA ALA A 720 26.92 -0.28 -33.53
C ALA A 720 27.21 -0.12 -35.02
N ARG A 721 28.16 -0.90 -35.54
CA ARG A 721 28.57 -0.79 -36.95
C ARG A 721 27.42 -1.13 -37.91
N ASN A 722 26.42 -1.87 -37.41
CA ASN A 722 25.19 -2.27 -38.10
C ASN A 722 23.97 -1.86 -37.25
N ALA A 723 23.55 -0.60 -37.32
CA ALA A 723 22.35 -0.11 -36.61
C ALA A 723 21.41 0.62 -37.58
N SER A 724 20.11 0.38 -37.40
CA SER A 724 19.02 1.11 -38.04
C SER A 724 18.28 1.94 -36.99
N PHE A 725 17.81 3.13 -37.36
CA PHE A 725 17.12 4.05 -36.46
C PHE A 725 15.74 4.39 -37.02
N VAL A 726 14.72 4.41 -36.15
CA VAL A 726 13.33 4.73 -36.52
C VAL A 726 13.07 6.25 -36.56
N GLY A 727 13.90 7.07 -35.90
CA GLY A 727 13.74 8.53 -35.79
C GLY A 727 14.95 9.35 -36.28
N PRO A 728 15.07 10.64 -35.88
CA PRO A 728 14.37 11.28 -34.76
C PRO A 728 12.98 11.84 -35.09
N ALA A 729 12.56 11.84 -36.36
CA ALA A 729 11.22 12.25 -36.80
C ALA A 729 10.61 11.11 -37.62
N CYS A 730 9.39 10.69 -37.26
CA CYS A 730 8.82 9.44 -37.74
C CYS A 730 7.34 9.59 -38.06
N ALA A 731 6.87 8.73 -38.96
CA ALA A 731 5.44 8.49 -39.11
C ALA A 731 4.94 7.83 -37.82
N PHE A 732 3.73 8.18 -37.41
CA PHE A 732 3.15 7.68 -36.18
C PHE A 732 1.65 7.44 -36.34
N THR A 733 1.09 6.72 -35.39
CA THR A 733 -0.37 6.58 -35.25
C THR A 733 -0.71 6.61 -33.77
N ARG A 734 -1.80 7.30 -33.43
CA ARG A 734 -2.39 7.29 -32.10
C ARG A 734 -3.28 6.06 -31.92
N THR A 735 -3.31 5.49 -30.72
CA THR A 735 -4.28 4.44 -30.39
C THR A 735 -5.67 4.97 -30.04
N ASP A 736 -5.75 6.23 -29.59
CA ASP A 736 -6.97 6.86 -29.10
C ASP A 736 -7.16 8.25 -29.72
N PRO A 737 -8.37 8.85 -29.71
CA PRO A 737 -8.59 10.23 -30.12
C PRO A 737 -7.77 11.23 -29.29
N ASN A 738 -7.42 12.37 -29.89
CA ASN A 738 -6.81 13.46 -29.12
C ASN A 738 -7.88 14.22 -28.35
N VAL A 739 -7.47 14.88 -27.27
CA VAL A 739 -8.36 15.51 -26.31
C VAL A 739 -7.98 16.96 -26.05
N LEU A 740 -8.99 17.82 -25.95
CA LEU A 740 -8.87 19.14 -25.35
C LEU A 740 -9.74 19.17 -24.09
N THR A 741 -9.10 19.24 -22.92
CA THR A 741 -9.80 19.41 -21.64
C THR A 741 -10.44 20.80 -21.56
N LEU A 742 -11.67 20.86 -21.08
CA LEU A 742 -12.43 22.07 -20.78
C LEU A 742 -12.65 22.11 -19.25
N ASP A 743 -11.63 22.61 -18.56
CA ASP A 743 -11.47 22.69 -17.11
C ASP A 743 -11.84 24.08 -16.54
N MET A 744 -12.09 25.06 -17.42
CA MET A 744 -12.42 26.44 -17.07
C MET A 744 -13.76 26.86 -17.67
N CYS A 745 -14.67 27.38 -16.84
CA CYS A 745 -16.01 27.79 -17.23
C CYS A 745 -16.43 29.12 -16.61
N GLN A 746 -17.53 29.67 -17.10
CA GLN A 746 -18.33 30.67 -16.41
C GLN A 746 -19.68 30.05 -16.10
N HIS A 747 -20.28 30.38 -14.96
CA HIS A 747 -21.62 29.92 -14.62
C HIS A 747 -22.59 31.08 -14.45
N ARG A 748 -23.90 30.79 -14.58
CA ARG A 748 -24.97 31.68 -14.12
C ARG A 748 -26.16 30.86 -13.62
N MET A 749 -26.96 31.47 -12.76
CA MET A 749 -28.20 30.90 -12.24
C MET A 749 -29.39 31.74 -12.70
N GLY A 750 -30.39 31.10 -13.30
CA GLY A 750 -31.54 31.78 -13.90
C GLY A 750 -31.14 32.88 -14.87
N ASP A 751 -31.79 34.05 -14.77
CA ASP A 751 -31.50 35.22 -15.60
C ASP A 751 -30.36 36.10 -15.05
N GLY A 752 -29.50 35.55 -14.18
CA GLY A 752 -28.36 36.26 -13.60
C GLY A 752 -27.25 36.59 -14.60
N GLU A 753 -26.29 37.41 -14.15
CA GLU A 753 -25.07 37.68 -14.92
C GLU A 753 -24.12 36.48 -14.91
N TRP A 754 -23.31 36.37 -15.96
CA TRP A 754 -22.24 35.37 -16.02
C TRP A 754 -21.15 35.69 -15.00
N SER A 755 -20.69 34.67 -14.28
CA SER A 755 -19.54 34.76 -13.39
C SER A 755 -18.25 35.13 -14.16
N GLN A 756 -17.18 35.42 -13.41
CA GLN A 756 -15.83 35.37 -13.96
C GLN A 756 -15.48 33.92 -14.37
N THR A 757 -14.48 33.78 -15.24
CA THR A 757 -13.97 32.45 -15.63
C THR A 757 -13.22 31.82 -14.47
N MET A 758 -13.55 30.57 -14.15
CA MET A 758 -13.01 29.80 -13.03
C MET A 758 -12.98 28.31 -13.36
N GLU A 759 -12.30 27.53 -12.52
CA GLU A 759 -12.26 26.07 -12.57
C GLU A 759 -13.66 25.48 -12.33
N VAL A 760 -14.00 24.37 -13.00
CA VAL A 760 -15.35 23.76 -12.89
C VAL A 760 -15.73 23.41 -11.44
N TRP A 761 -14.78 22.89 -10.66
CA TRP A 761 -15.04 22.56 -9.25
C TRP A 761 -15.39 23.81 -8.40
N ARG A 762 -14.80 24.97 -8.72
CA ARG A 762 -15.13 26.24 -8.05
C ARG A 762 -16.52 26.70 -8.42
N ALA A 763 -16.88 26.61 -9.70
CA ALA A 763 -18.23 26.92 -10.16
C ALA A 763 -19.27 26.03 -9.45
N GLN A 764 -19.00 24.72 -9.32
CA GLN A 764 -19.84 23.82 -8.53
C GLN A 764 -19.99 24.28 -7.07
N ASN A 765 -18.88 24.63 -6.41
CA ASN A 765 -18.92 25.07 -5.02
C ASN A 765 -19.73 26.37 -4.84
N GLU A 766 -19.57 27.35 -5.74
CA GLU A 766 -20.34 28.60 -5.72
C GLU A 766 -21.84 28.36 -5.94
N ILE A 767 -22.20 27.52 -6.93
CA ILE A 767 -23.60 27.14 -7.21
C ILE A 767 -24.23 26.46 -5.99
N ARG A 768 -23.57 25.44 -5.44
CA ARG A 768 -24.10 24.67 -4.31
C ARG A 768 -24.24 25.52 -3.06
N SER A 769 -23.27 26.37 -2.77
CA SER A 769 -23.34 27.34 -1.67
C SER A 769 -24.52 28.29 -1.82
N ALA A 770 -24.77 28.80 -3.03
CA ALA A 770 -25.90 29.70 -3.30
C ALA A 770 -27.27 29.00 -3.23
N LEU A 771 -27.29 27.68 -3.40
CA LEU A 771 -28.49 26.85 -3.31
C LEU A 771 -28.67 26.21 -1.92
N ASP A 772 -27.81 26.50 -0.95
CA ASP A 772 -27.80 25.88 0.39
C ASP A 772 -27.64 24.35 0.33
N MET A 773 -26.88 23.85 -0.65
CA MET A 773 -26.59 22.44 -0.83
C MET A 773 -25.20 22.10 -0.27
N ARG A 774 -25.07 20.92 0.34
CA ARG A 774 -23.79 20.38 0.83
C ARG A 774 -22.75 20.35 -0.30
N PRO A 775 -21.49 20.75 -0.11
CA PRO A 775 -20.43 20.56 -1.12
C PRO A 775 -20.29 19.09 -1.58
N ASN A 776 -19.77 18.84 -2.78
CA ASN A 776 -19.58 17.47 -3.32
C ASN A 776 -18.37 17.35 -4.27
N TYR A 777 -17.39 18.26 -4.16
CA TYR A 777 -16.21 18.27 -5.04
C TYR A 777 -15.01 17.52 -4.46
N TYR A 778 -15.08 17.10 -3.18
CA TYR A 778 -14.00 16.45 -2.42
C TYR A 778 -14.51 15.19 -1.69
N ASN A 779 -13.57 14.30 -1.32
CA ASN A 779 -13.83 13.03 -0.63
C ASN A 779 -13.95 13.22 0.90
N GLY A 780 -14.55 12.27 1.62
CA GLY A 780 -14.66 12.33 3.09
C GLY A 780 -15.99 12.88 3.64
N LEU A 781 -16.91 13.25 2.75
CA LEU A 781 -18.30 13.57 3.10
C LEU A 781 -19.05 12.32 3.56
N PRO A 782 -20.19 12.42 4.27
CA PRO A 782 -21.08 11.28 4.47
C PRO A 782 -21.45 10.65 3.13
N GLN A 783 -21.63 9.33 3.12
CA GLN A 783 -21.89 8.60 1.90
C GLN A 783 -23.13 9.14 1.17
N ARG A 784 -23.11 9.13 -0.17
CA ARG A 784 -24.12 9.80 -1.00
C ARG A 784 -25.52 9.25 -0.78
N TYR A 785 -25.67 7.96 -0.46
CA TYR A 785 -26.97 7.37 -0.13
C TYR A 785 -27.64 8.01 1.11
N LYS A 786 -26.91 8.75 1.96
CA LYS A 786 -27.44 9.47 3.12
C LYS A 786 -28.05 10.84 2.78
N TRP A 787 -27.70 11.44 1.65
CA TRP A 787 -28.07 12.84 1.38
C TRP A 787 -28.35 13.15 -0.09
N ALA A 788 -27.62 12.57 -1.04
CA ALA A 788 -27.71 12.94 -2.46
C ALA A 788 -29.02 12.47 -3.11
N LEU A 789 -29.65 11.44 -2.52
CA LEU A 789 -30.93 10.88 -2.96
C LEU A 789 -32.14 11.56 -2.28
N GLU A 790 -31.90 12.42 -1.29
CA GLU A 790 -32.97 13.17 -0.63
C GLU A 790 -33.31 14.42 -1.44
N PRO A 791 -34.61 14.66 -1.76
CA PRO A 791 -35.04 15.86 -2.45
C PRO A 791 -34.67 17.13 -1.67
N HIS A 792 -34.09 18.10 -2.35
CA HIS A 792 -33.75 19.39 -1.76
C HIS A 792 -34.78 20.46 -2.16
N PRO A 793 -35.17 21.42 -1.28
CA PRO A 793 -36.15 22.46 -1.61
C PRO A 793 -35.80 23.34 -2.82
N ARG A 794 -34.52 23.34 -3.22
CA ARG A 794 -33.99 24.13 -4.34
C ARG A 794 -33.68 23.29 -5.58
N ASP A 795 -34.09 22.02 -5.60
CA ASP A 795 -33.95 21.17 -6.78
C ASP A 795 -34.68 21.75 -7.99
N GLY A 796 -34.05 21.60 -9.16
CA GLY A 796 -34.53 22.14 -10.42
C GLY A 796 -34.09 23.59 -10.70
N ALA A 797 -33.21 24.16 -9.89
CA ALA A 797 -32.67 25.50 -10.10
C ALA A 797 -31.99 25.59 -11.48
N PRO A 798 -32.36 26.55 -12.35
CA PRO A 798 -31.76 26.67 -13.67
C PRO A 798 -30.31 27.14 -13.56
N VAL A 799 -29.38 26.34 -14.06
CA VAL A 799 -27.93 26.62 -14.08
C VAL A 799 -27.42 26.46 -15.51
N GLU A 800 -26.55 27.36 -15.94
CA GLU A 800 -25.81 27.21 -17.19
C GLU A 800 -24.31 27.36 -16.95
N LEU A 801 -23.53 26.48 -17.58
CA LEU A 801 -22.08 26.54 -17.67
C LEU A 801 -21.66 26.91 -19.08
N ARG A 802 -20.79 27.91 -19.24
CA ARG A 802 -20.24 28.38 -20.51
C ARG A 802 -18.75 28.10 -20.59
N PHE A 803 -18.35 27.38 -21.63
CA PHE A 803 -16.97 27.09 -21.97
C PHE A 803 -16.62 27.79 -23.29
N THR A 804 -15.43 28.38 -23.36
CA THR A 804 -14.94 29.04 -24.58
C THR A 804 -13.61 28.42 -24.99
N PHE A 805 -13.47 28.07 -26.27
CA PHE A 805 -12.25 27.50 -26.83
C PHE A 805 -12.00 28.03 -28.24
N ALA A 806 -10.75 27.94 -28.70
CA ALA A 806 -10.33 28.45 -30.00
C ALA A 806 -10.03 27.32 -30.98
N VAL A 807 -10.42 27.50 -32.23
CA VAL A 807 -10.15 26.58 -33.35
C VAL A 807 -9.40 27.36 -34.43
N ARG A 808 -8.20 26.92 -34.78
CA ARG A 808 -7.43 27.49 -35.90
C ARG A 808 -7.66 26.69 -37.18
N ASP A 809 -7.68 25.37 -37.05
CA ASP A 809 -7.94 24.46 -38.16
C ASP A 809 -9.19 23.66 -37.81
N VAL A 810 -10.25 23.83 -38.60
CA VAL A 810 -11.51 23.09 -38.38
C VAL A 810 -11.28 21.61 -38.73
N PRO A 811 -11.47 20.68 -37.78
CA PRO A 811 -11.26 19.27 -38.04
C PRO A 811 -12.19 18.73 -39.15
N ALA A 812 -11.63 17.91 -40.04
CA ALA A 812 -12.41 17.26 -41.10
C ALA A 812 -13.23 16.06 -40.58
N SER A 813 -12.74 15.40 -39.53
CA SER A 813 -13.42 14.30 -38.84
C SER A 813 -14.46 14.83 -37.83
N PRO A 814 -15.50 14.05 -37.50
CA PRO A 814 -16.44 14.39 -36.43
C PRO A 814 -15.74 14.64 -35.09
N ILE A 815 -16.25 15.61 -34.35
CA ILE A 815 -15.81 15.96 -33.00
C ILE A 815 -16.88 15.56 -32.00
N TYR A 816 -16.46 15.12 -30.83
CA TYR A 816 -17.33 14.69 -29.76
C TYR A 816 -17.08 15.51 -28.49
N LEU A 817 -18.15 15.79 -27.75
CA LEU A 817 -18.11 16.22 -26.37
C LEU A 817 -18.13 14.97 -25.49
N LEU A 818 -17.16 14.84 -24.58
CA LEU A 818 -17.17 13.87 -23.50
C LEU A 818 -17.61 14.59 -22.22
N VAL A 819 -18.70 14.14 -21.62
CA VAL A 819 -19.30 14.78 -20.43
C VAL A 819 -19.97 13.73 -19.55
N GLU A 820 -19.87 13.89 -18.24
CA GLU A 820 -20.61 13.07 -17.29
C GLU A 820 -22.09 13.42 -17.28
N GLY A 821 -22.95 12.41 -17.22
CA GLY A 821 -24.39 12.66 -17.07
C GLY A 821 -25.03 13.41 -18.24
N ALA A 822 -24.53 13.32 -19.48
CA ALA A 822 -25.04 13.99 -20.68
C ALA A 822 -26.56 14.25 -20.74
N SER A 823 -27.40 13.27 -20.39
CA SER A 823 -28.88 13.40 -20.35
C SER A 823 -29.41 14.49 -19.39
N GLN A 824 -28.61 14.93 -18.43
CA GLN A 824 -28.92 16.00 -17.47
C GLN A 824 -28.74 17.40 -18.07
N PHE A 825 -28.11 17.51 -19.24
CA PHE A 825 -27.79 18.79 -19.88
C PHE A 825 -28.57 19.01 -21.17
N ALA A 826 -29.08 20.23 -21.32
CA ALA A 826 -29.38 20.85 -22.60
C ALA A 826 -28.09 21.47 -23.15
N ILE A 827 -27.67 21.03 -24.33
CA ILE A 827 -26.34 21.36 -24.89
C ILE A 827 -26.53 22.32 -26.05
N THR A 828 -25.76 23.41 -26.08
CA THR A 828 -25.66 24.27 -27.26
C THR A 828 -24.21 24.54 -27.64
N LEU A 829 -23.95 24.58 -28.95
CA LEU A 829 -22.67 24.99 -29.52
C LEU A 829 -22.90 26.16 -30.46
N ASN A 830 -22.26 27.29 -30.18
CA ASN A 830 -22.40 28.54 -30.95
C ASN A 830 -23.88 28.96 -31.14
N GLY A 831 -24.69 28.76 -30.08
CA GLY A 831 -26.12 29.07 -30.07
C GLY A 831 -27.03 28.07 -30.78
N ARG A 832 -26.48 26.97 -31.32
CA ARG A 832 -27.25 25.88 -31.93
C ARG A 832 -27.43 24.74 -30.95
N THR A 833 -28.65 24.22 -30.83
CA THR A 833 -28.95 23.03 -30.02
C THR A 833 -28.19 21.81 -30.54
N VAL A 834 -27.62 21.05 -29.62
CA VAL A 834 -26.95 19.77 -29.84
C VAL A 834 -27.75 18.68 -29.13
N SER A 835 -27.91 17.52 -29.78
CA SER A 835 -28.53 16.35 -29.14
C SER A 835 -27.67 15.91 -27.95
N ASN A 836 -28.29 15.59 -26.82
CA ASN A 836 -27.60 15.00 -25.67
C ASN A 836 -27.60 13.46 -25.69
N GLU A 837 -28.02 12.86 -26.81
CA GLU A 837 -27.95 11.42 -27.03
C GLU A 837 -26.50 10.94 -27.02
N THR A 838 -26.25 9.88 -26.26
CA THR A 838 -24.94 9.29 -26.09
C THR A 838 -24.65 8.30 -27.23
N VAL A 839 -23.53 8.49 -27.94
CA VAL A 839 -23.07 7.64 -29.05
C VAL A 839 -21.88 6.75 -28.66
N GLY A 840 -21.58 6.65 -27.37
CA GLY A 840 -20.51 5.82 -26.81
C GLY A 840 -19.96 6.41 -25.52
N TRP A 841 -18.81 5.90 -25.08
CA TRP A 841 -18.10 6.38 -23.90
C TRP A 841 -16.58 6.31 -24.15
N TYR A 842 -15.79 6.89 -23.25
CA TYR A 842 -14.33 6.81 -23.29
C TYR A 842 -13.76 6.82 -21.87
N LEU A 843 -12.80 5.93 -21.60
CA LEU A 843 -12.12 5.72 -20.31
C LEU A 843 -13.02 5.22 -19.18
N ASP A 844 -14.19 5.83 -18.97
CA ASP A 844 -15.19 5.40 -17.99
C ASP A 844 -16.59 5.36 -18.62
N ARG A 845 -17.44 4.45 -18.17
CA ARG A 845 -18.81 4.32 -18.70
C ARG A 845 -19.71 5.51 -18.34
N SER A 846 -19.38 6.25 -17.29
CA SER A 846 -20.04 7.52 -16.92
C SER A 846 -19.62 8.69 -17.82
N PHE A 847 -18.54 8.56 -18.59
CA PHE A 847 -18.06 9.60 -19.49
C PHE A 847 -18.75 9.44 -20.85
N HIS A 848 -19.89 10.11 -21.00
CA HIS A 848 -20.74 9.97 -22.17
C HIS A 848 -20.20 10.76 -23.37
N LYS A 849 -20.07 10.09 -24.52
CA LYS A 849 -19.66 10.68 -25.79
C LYS A 849 -20.87 11.19 -26.54
N VAL A 850 -20.92 12.49 -26.83
CA VAL A 850 -21.97 13.18 -27.56
C VAL A 850 -21.41 13.76 -28.85
N ALA A 851 -22.06 13.51 -30.00
CA ALA A 851 -21.60 14.03 -31.29
C ALA A 851 -21.90 15.55 -31.41
N LEU A 852 -20.88 16.34 -31.75
CA LEU A 852 -21.04 17.78 -31.98
C LEU A 852 -21.26 18.08 -33.47
N PRO A 853 -22.01 19.16 -33.80
CA PRO A 853 -22.00 19.69 -35.15
C PRO A 853 -20.62 20.28 -35.49
N PRO A 854 -20.32 20.55 -36.77
CA PRO A 854 -19.05 21.12 -37.18
C PRO A 854 -18.68 22.39 -36.40
N LEU A 855 -17.43 22.45 -35.94
CA LEU A 855 -16.87 23.63 -35.27
C LEU A 855 -16.68 24.78 -36.28
N GLN A 856 -16.56 26.01 -35.78
CA GLN A 856 -16.21 27.17 -36.61
C GLN A 856 -14.77 27.60 -36.35
N GLU A 857 -14.12 28.23 -37.34
CA GLU A 857 -12.82 28.86 -37.15
C GLU A 857 -12.93 30.04 -36.16
N GLY A 858 -11.93 30.23 -35.30
CA GLY A 858 -11.90 31.23 -34.25
C GLY A 858 -12.54 30.75 -32.95
N ALA A 859 -13.26 31.66 -32.27
CA ALA A 859 -13.87 31.37 -30.98
C ALA A 859 -15.13 30.51 -31.12
N ASN A 860 -15.22 29.48 -30.29
CA ASN A 860 -16.39 28.64 -30.14
C ASN A 860 -16.89 28.71 -28.69
N VAL A 861 -18.21 28.63 -28.51
CA VAL A 861 -18.87 28.69 -27.20
C VAL A 861 -19.74 27.47 -27.03
N LEU A 862 -19.40 26.63 -26.05
CA LEU A 862 -20.21 25.50 -25.59
C LEU A 862 -20.96 25.92 -24.33
N VAL A 863 -22.28 25.72 -24.30
CA VAL A 863 -23.10 25.95 -23.10
C VAL A 863 -23.80 24.67 -22.70
N LEU A 864 -23.65 24.29 -21.43
CA LEU A 864 -24.36 23.20 -20.77
C LEU A 864 -25.38 23.79 -19.80
N GLY A 865 -26.67 23.70 -20.14
CA GLY A 865 -27.77 24.13 -19.28
C GLY A 865 -28.40 22.94 -18.56
N CYS A 866 -28.74 23.08 -17.28
CA CYS A 866 -29.39 22.02 -16.51
C CYS A 866 -30.39 22.60 -15.50
N ALA A 867 -31.32 21.74 -15.08
CA ALA A 867 -32.13 21.96 -13.89
C ALA A 867 -31.37 21.32 -12.72
N TYR A 868 -30.51 22.10 -12.06
CA TYR A 868 -29.56 21.62 -11.07
C TYR A 868 -30.27 21.01 -9.86
N THR A 869 -29.80 19.87 -9.40
CA THR A 869 -30.37 19.15 -8.25
C THR A 869 -29.29 18.75 -7.27
N ASN A 870 -29.70 18.41 -6.05
CA ASN A 870 -28.84 17.92 -4.99
C ASN A 870 -28.02 16.69 -5.42
N TYR A 871 -28.60 15.85 -6.29
CA TYR A 871 -27.99 14.65 -6.87
C TYR A 871 -26.80 14.94 -7.81
N MET A 872 -26.83 16.08 -8.52
CA MET A 872 -25.89 16.35 -9.62
C MET A 872 -24.46 16.63 -9.16
N GLU A 873 -23.51 16.19 -9.97
CA GLU A 873 -22.08 16.47 -9.88
C GLU A 873 -21.64 17.14 -11.20
N LEU A 874 -20.91 18.25 -11.10
CA LEU A 874 -20.31 18.95 -12.22
C LEU A 874 -18.82 18.65 -12.24
N GLU A 875 -18.32 18.25 -13.41
CA GLU A 875 -16.94 17.88 -13.66
C GLU A 875 -16.45 18.48 -14.98
N ASP A 876 -15.12 18.46 -15.15
CA ASP A 876 -14.48 18.85 -16.40
C ASP A 876 -15.07 18.06 -17.57
N CYS A 877 -15.26 18.75 -18.70
CA CYS A 877 -15.69 18.11 -19.95
C CYS A 877 -14.56 18.15 -20.98
N PHE A 878 -14.67 17.36 -22.04
CA PHE A 878 -13.58 17.21 -22.99
C PHE A 878 -14.09 17.26 -24.44
N LEU A 879 -13.31 17.88 -25.32
CA LEU A 879 -13.50 17.73 -26.76
C LEU A 879 -12.58 16.62 -27.26
N MET A 880 -13.13 15.70 -28.07
CA MET A 880 -12.41 14.53 -28.57
C MET A 880 -12.50 14.40 -30.09
N GLY A 881 -11.40 14.05 -30.73
CA GLY A 881 -11.37 13.78 -32.18
C GLY A 881 -9.97 13.74 -32.80
N ASP A 882 -9.92 13.83 -34.13
CA ASP A 882 -8.69 13.83 -34.92
C ASP A 882 -8.21 15.27 -35.16
N PHE A 883 -7.44 15.78 -34.20
CA PHE A 883 -6.84 17.11 -34.24
C PHE A 883 -5.58 17.18 -33.39
N GLY A 884 -4.78 18.24 -33.55
CA GLY A 884 -3.77 18.64 -32.57
C GLY A 884 -4.29 19.73 -31.63
N VAL A 885 -3.66 19.89 -30.47
CA VAL A 885 -3.89 21.01 -29.55
C VAL A 885 -2.59 21.80 -29.39
N GLY A 886 -2.59 23.06 -29.82
CA GLY A 886 -1.42 23.92 -29.69
C GLY A 886 -1.17 24.36 -28.24
N ILE A 887 0.02 24.91 -27.96
CA ILE A 887 0.42 25.42 -26.63
C ILE A 887 -0.59 26.42 -26.04
N GLY A 888 -1.22 27.24 -26.90
CA GLY A 888 -2.30 28.15 -26.50
C GLY A 888 -3.67 27.48 -26.30
N ARG A 889 -3.73 26.15 -26.18
CA ARG A 889 -4.94 25.32 -26.06
C ARG A 889 -5.98 25.50 -27.17
N ALA A 890 -5.53 25.89 -28.36
CA ALA A 890 -6.37 25.96 -29.56
C ALA A 890 -6.32 24.64 -30.33
N ILE A 891 -7.46 24.22 -30.90
CA ILE A 891 -7.51 23.11 -31.85
C ILE A 891 -6.78 23.52 -33.14
N ILE A 892 -5.84 22.68 -33.57
CA ILE A 892 -4.98 22.85 -34.76
C ILE A 892 -5.00 21.58 -35.60
N ALA A 893 -4.45 21.66 -36.81
CA ALA A 893 -4.23 20.48 -37.64
C ALA A 893 -3.32 19.48 -36.93
N GLU A 894 -3.63 18.19 -37.07
CA GLU A 894 -2.81 17.12 -36.51
C GLU A 894 -1.41 17.12 -37.17
N PRO A 895 -0.31 16.98 -36.40
CA PRO A 895 1.02 16.90 -36.98
C PRO A 895 1.15 15.67 -37.90
N GLN A 896 1.82 15.85 -39.04
CA GLN A 896 2.05 14.75 -40.00
C GLN A 896 3.16 13.78 -39.57
N LYS A 897 4.05 14.23 -38.70
CA LYS A 897 5.17 13.45 -38.14
C LYS A 897 5.36 13.83 -36.69
N LEU A 898 5.88 12.89 -35.91
CA LEU A 898 6.22 13.12 -34.50
C LEU A 898 7.74 13.05 -34.33
N HIS A 899 8.29 13.99 -33.57
CA HIS A 899 9.67 13.95 -33.13
C HIS A 899 9.79 13.19 -31.81
N PHE A 900 10.92 12.52 -31.60
CA PHE A 900 11.27 12.00 -30.28
C PHE A 900 11.37 13.14 -29.27
N GLY A 901 10.77 12.94 -28.10
CA GLY A 901 10.67 13.94 -27.04
C GLY A 901 9.22 14.12 -26.57
N ASP A 902 9.00 15.21 -25.85
CA ASP A 902 7.74 15.54 -25.20
C ASP A 902 6.58 15.74 -26.20
N TRP A 903 5.52 14.93 -26.07
CA TRP A 903 4.33 15.00 -26.92
C TRP A 903 3.49 16.25 -26.67
N THR A 904 3.53 16.80 -25.45
CA THR A 904 2.71 17.95 -25.04
C THR A 904 3.04 19.19 -25.86
N THR A 905 4.29 19.33 -26.28
CA THR A 905 4.77 20.43 -27.14
C THR A 905 4.47 20.23 -28.63
N GLN A 906 3.98 19.04 -29.02
CA GLN A 906 3.82 18.60 -30.41
C GLN A 906 2.35 18.44 -30.83
N GLY A 907 1.40 18.89 -30.00
CA GLY A 907 -0.03 18.79 -30.32
C GLY A 907 -0.83 17.89 -29.39
N TYR A 908 -0.20 17.30 -28.36
CA TYR A 908 -0.81 16.28 -27.50
C TYR A 908 -0.74 16.59 -25.99
N PRO A 909 -1.02 17.83 -25.54
CA PRO A 909 -0.91 18.22 -24.13
C PRO A 909 -1.89 17.50 -23.19
N HIS A 910 -3.04 17.04 -23.68
CA HIS A 910 -4.04 16.32 -22.86
C HIS A 910 -4.29 14.88 -23.35
N TYR A 911 -3.39 14.34 -24.16
CA TYR A 911 -3.55 13.01 -24.75
C TYR A 911 -3.31 11.91 -23.71
N ALA A 912 -4.22 10.95 -23.62
CA ALA A 912 -4.17 9.83 -22.67
C ALA A 912 -3.85 8.47 -23.31
N GLY A 913 -3.86 8.39 -24.64
CA GLY A 913 -3.61 7.15 -25.38
C GLY A 913 -2.13 6.85 -25.61
N SER A 914 -1.84 5.82 -26.39
CA SER A 914 -0.48 5.42 -26.77
C SER A 914 -0.07 5.99 -28.13
N MET A 915 1.24 6.10 -28.35
CA MET A 915 1.83 6.54 -29.63
C MET A 915 2.59 5.37 -30.27
N ILE A 916 2.18 5.00 -31.49
CA ILE A 916 2.86 3.97 -32.28
C ILE A 916 3.82 4.65 -33.26
N TYR A 917 5.11 4.54 -32.99
CA TYR A 917 6.17 4.99 -33.90
C TYR A 917 6.44 3.93 -34.96
N GLN A 918 6.42 4.32 -36.23
CA GLN A 918 6.53 3.40 -37.37
C GLN A 918 7.95 3.40 -37.93
N GLY A 919 8.58 2.23 -37.92
CA GLY A 919 9.90 1.99 -38.46
C GLY A 919 9.92 0.86 -39.49
N GLU A 920 11.00 0.83 -40.27
CA GLU A 920 11.26 -0.21 -41.26
C GLU A 920 12.69 -0.73 -41.11
N LEU A 921 12.86 -2.04 -41.32
CA LEU A 921 14.15 -2.71 -41.27
C LEU A 921 14.29 -3.65 -42.47
N ASP A 922 15.29 -3.40 -43.33
CA ASP A 922 15.71 -4.35 -44.35
C ASP A 922 16.62 -5.41 -43.70
N TYR A 923 16.13 -6.64 -43.63
CA TYR A 923 16.75 -7.75 -42.91
C TYR A 923 17.32 -8.80 -43.87
N ASP A 924 18.64 -8.97 -43.82
CA ASP A 924 19.36 -10.04 -44.49
C ASP A 924 19.82 -11.08 -43.45
N PRO A 925 19.18 -12.26 -43.36
CA PRO A 925 19.47 -13.23 -42.32
C PRO A 925 20.87 -13.83 -42.47
N LYS A 926 21.65 -13.81 -41.38
CA LYS A 926 22.98 -14.43 -41.30
C LYS A 926 23.04 -15.38 -40.12
N GLU A 927 23.66 -16.54 -40.33
CA GLU A 927 23.76 -17.58 -39.30
C GLU A 927 24.47 -17.04 -38.05
N GLY A 928 23.79 -17.16 -36.90
CA GLY A 928 24.30 -16.71 -35.60
C GLY A 928 24.15 -15.21 -35.31
N GLU A 929 23.62 -14.40 -36.25
CA GLU A 929 23.30 -12.99 -35.99
C GLU A 929 21.91 -12.85 -35.34
N ARG A 930 21.78 -11.87 -34.43
CA ARG A 930 20.53 -11.51 -33.77
C ARG A 930 20.22 -10.04 -33.98
N VAL A 931 18.95 -9.72 -34.14
CA VAL A 931 18.44 -8.35 -34.23
C VAL A 931 17.70 -8.01 -32.96
N ARG A 932 18.06 -6.89 -32.34
CA ARG A 932 17.49 -6.42 -31.08
C ARG A 932 17.03 -4.98 -31.16
N VAL A 933 15.94 -4.66 -30.49
CA VAL A 933 15.43 -3.29 -30.35
C VAL A 933 15.97 -2.69 -29.06
N TYR A 934 16.61 -1.53 -29.18
CA TYR A 934 17.11 -0.75 -28.05
C TYR A 934 16.44 0.62 -28.02
N LEU A 935 15.89 0.98 -26.87
CA LEU A 935 15.35 2.31 -26.60
C LEU A 935 16.44 3.21 -26.00
N GLY A 936 16.36 4.51 -26.32
CA GLY A 936 17.11 5.56 -25.62
C GLY A 936 16.49 5.87 -24.27
N GLU A 937 16.60 7.12 -23.81
CA GLU A 937 15.78 7.60 -22.69
C GLU A 937 14.31 7.71 -23.12
N TYR A 938 13.39 7.27 -22.25
CA TYR A 938 11.95 7.30 -22.49
C TYR A 938 11.18 7.40 -21.17
N GLU A 939 9.95 7.91 -21.25
CA GLU A 939 8.95 7.85 -20.18
C GLU A 939 7.71 7.15 -20.74
N ALA A 940 7.35 6.01 -20.17
CA ALA A 940 6.23 5.19 -20.62
C ALA A 940 5.77 4.28 -19.48
N VAL A 941 4.48 3.93 -19.47
CA VAL A 941 3.99 2.86 -18.59
C VAL A 941 4.54 1.51 -19.04
N ASP A 942 4.58 1.29 -20.36
CA ASP A 942 5.12 0.11 -21.04
C ASP A 942 5.54 0.49 -22.47
N VAL A 943 6.39 -0.34 -23.09
CA VAL A 943 6.68 -0.27 -24.54
C VAL A 943 6.41 -1.62 -25.19
N ALA A 944 5.43 -1.66 -26.09
CA ALA A 944 5.11 -2.84 -26.87
C ALA A 944 5.74 -2.76 -28.27
N VAL A 945 6.52 -3.77 -28.65
CA VAL A 945 7.19 -3.84 -29.96
C VAL A 945 6.43 -4.81 -30.86
N GLN A 946 6.01 -4.34 -32.02
CA GLN A 946 5.32 -5.15 -33.01
C GLN A 946 6.18 -5.26 -34.28
N VAL A 947 6.31 -6.47 -34.80
CA VAL A 947 7.02 -6.75 -36.05
C VAL A 947 6.05 -7.38 -37.04
N ASN A 948 5.91 -6.77 -38.22
CA ASN A 948 5.00 -7.21 -39.28
C ASN A 948 3.55 -7.42 -38.79
N GLY A 949 3.08 -6.59 -37.86
CA GLY A 949 1.73 -6.64 -37.30
C GLY A 949 1.53 -7.67 -36.18
N THR A 950 2.58 -8.36 -35.74
CA THR A 950 2.54 -9.30 -34.61
C THR A 950 3.32 -8.72 -33.43
N LEU A 951 2.77 -8.83 -32.20
CA LEU A 951 3.50 -8.46 -30.98
C LEU A 951 4.74 -9.36 -30.84
N ALA A 952 5.92 -8.74 -30.84
CA ALA A 952 7.20 -9.41 -30.66
C ALA A 952 7.60 -9.49 -29.18
N GLY A 953 7.13 -8.55 -28.36
CA GLY A 953 7.35 -8.54 -26.91
C GLY A 953 7.22 -7.14 -26.32
N HIS A 954 7.48 -7.07 -25.02
CA HIS A 954 7.43 -5.84 -24.22
C HIS A 954 8.82 -5.44 -23.75
N ILE A 955 9.03 -4.13 -23.58
CA ILE A 955 10.13 -3.54 -22.81
C ILE A 955 9.47 -2.76 -21.66
N PRO A 956 9.00 -3.45 -20.61
CA PRO A 956 8.20 -2.83 -19.55
C PRO A 956 9.02 -2.00 -18.55
N TRP A 957 10.34 -2.19 -18.54
CA TRP A 957 11.28 -1.47 -17.69
C TRP A 957 12.70 -1.49 -18.28
N ILE A 958 13.57 -0.62 -17.79
CA ILE A 958 14.91 -0.39 -18.36
C ILE A 958 15.78 -1.64 -18.40
N SER A 959 15.61 -2.56 -17.44
CA SER A 959 16.40 -3.79 -17.38
C SER A 959 16.08 -4.81 -18.47
N GLU A 960 14.98 -4.63 -19.22
CA GLU A 960 14.57 -5.49 -20.35
C GLU A 960 14.82 -4.83 -21.71
N ASN A 961 15.52 -3.69 -21.71
CA ASN A 961 15.92 -3.04 -22.94
C ASN A 961 16.86 -3.96 -23.75
N GLY A 962 16.69 -4.00 -25.07
CA GLY A 962 17.39 -4.95 -25.94
C GLY A 962 16.58 -6.18 -26.34
N LEU A 963 15.26 -6.03 -26.48
CA LEU A 963 14.32 -7.09 -26.91
C LEU A 963 14.79 -7.76 -28.21
N ASP A 964 14.92 -9.08 -28.20
CA ASP A 964 15.29 -9.89 -29.36
C ASP A 964 14.09 -10.10 -30.29
N ILE A 965 14.13 -9.45 -31.46
CA ILE A 965 13.06 -9.53 -32.46
C ILE A 965 13.39 -10.48 -33.61
N THR A 966 14.55 -11.13 -33.58
CA THR A 966 15.01 -12.06 -34.63
C THR A 966 13.95 -13.10 -35.02
N PRO A 967 13.22 -13.74 -34.07
CA PRO A 967 12.22 -14.75 -34.42
C PRO A 967 11.02 -14.22 -35.22
N HIS A 968 10.80 -12.90 -35.26
CA HIS A 968 9.66 -12.26 -35.90
C HIS A 968 10.00 -11.63 -37.26
N LEU A 969 11.28 -11.65 -37.66
CA LEU A 969 11.75 -11.06 -38.92
C LEU A 969 11.65 -12.04 -40.09
N ILE A 970 11.33 -11.50 -41.26
CA ILE A 970 11.37 -12.20 -42.55
C ILE A 970 12.48 -11.61 -43.43
N PRO A 971 13.07 -12.37 -44.37
CA PRO A 971 14.06 -11.81 -45.30
C PRO A 971 13.49 -10.63 -46.10
N GLY A 972 14.25 -9.54 -46.21
CA GLY A 972 13.85 -8.30 -46.87
C GLY A 972 13.23 -7.28 -45.91
N MET A 973 12.29 -6.47 -46.40
CA MET A 973 11.72 -5.36 -45.64
C MET A 973 10.73 -5.82 -44.56
N ASN A 974 10.94 -5.37 -43.33
CA ASN A 974 10.09 -5.63 -42.18
C ASN A 974 9.56 -4.31 -41.61
N LYS A 975 8.29 -4.32 -41.16
CA LYS A 975 7.74 -3.21 -40.37
C LYS A 975 8.02 -3.45 -38.90
N VAL A 976 8.62 -2.46 -38.23
CA VAL A 976 8.93 -2.49 -36.80
C VAL A 976 8.22 -1.29 -36.16
N ASN A 977 7.11 -1.56 -35.50
CA ASN A 977 6.32 -0.55 -34.80
C ASN A 977 6.64 -0.59 -33.31
N ILE A 978 6.82 0.59 -32.71
CA ILE A 978 7.12 0.76 -31.29
C ILE A 978 5.96 1.56 -30.68
N GLU A 979 5.08 0.89 -29.95
CA GLU A 979 4.00 1.51 -29.19
C GLU A 979 4.55 1.96 -27.83
N VAL A 980 4.64 3.27 -27.64
CA VAL A 980 4.95 3.89 -26.34
C VAL A 980 3.62 4.15 -25.63
N VAL A 981 3.41 3.41 -24.53
CA VAL A 981 2.16 3.40 -23.78
C VAL A 981 2.20 4.49 -22.72
N SER A 982 1.18 5.36 -22.71
CA SER A 982 1.06 6.43 -21.70
C SER A 982 -0.04 6.13 -20.68
N SER A 983 -0.36 7.11 -19.85
CA SER A 983 -1.42 7.03 -18.87
C SER A 983 -2.41 8.20 -18.99
N PRO A 984 -3.58 8.11 -18.31
CA PRO A 984 -4.54 9.21 -18.27
C PRO A 984 -4.06 10.51 -17.61
N ARG A 985 -2.82 10.58 -17.11
CA ARG A 985 -2.27 11.72 -16.35
C ARG A 985 -2.50 13.08 -17.02
N ASN A 986 -2.28 13.16 -18.33
CA ASN A 986 -2.42 14.40 -19.10
C ASN A 986 -3.89 14.83 -19.28
N MET A 987 -4.83 13.87 -19.24
CA MET A 987 -6.26 14.13 -19.34
C MET A 987 -6.89 14.45 -17.99
N LEU A 988 -6.59 13.65 -16.96
CA LEU A 988 -7.27 13.69 -15.66
C LEU A 988 -6.57 14.56 -14.60
N GLY A 989 -5.32 14.95 -14.84
CA GLY A 989 -4.59 15.85 -13.95
C GLY A 989 -3.79 15.16 -12.85
N PRO A 990 -3.26 15.96 -11.89
CA PRO A 990 -3.60 17.37 -11.65
C PRO A 990 -3.21 18.33 -12.80
N LEU A 991 -4.14 19.20 -13.21
CA LEU A 991 -4.00 20.13 -14.37
C LEU A 991 -3.49 21.53 -13.99
N HIS A 992 -3.71 21.97 -12.75
CA HIS A 992 -3.44 23.35 -12.30
C HIS A 992 -2.39 23.45 -11.18
N LEU A 993 -1.68 22.36 -10.90
CA LEU A 993 -0.57 22.39 -9.94
C LEU A 993 0.70 22.87 -10.62
N ALA A 994 1.32 23.92 -10.06
CA ALA A 994 2.56 24.51 -10.59
C ALA A 994 3.73 23.51 -10.61
N THR A 995 3.75 22.57 -9.66
CA THR A 995 4.75 21.50 -9.56
C THR A 995 4.52 20.37 -10.56
N GLY A 996 3.33 20.27 -11.14
CA GLY A 996 2.94 19.16 -12.01
C GLY A 996 2.80 17.80 -11.32
N ARG A 997 2.99 17.70 -10.00
CA ARG A 997 2.82 16.50 -9.18
C ARG A 997 2.34 16.86 -7.79
N GLU A 998 1.62 15.93 -7.15
CA GLU A 998 1.23 16.09 -5.75
C GLU A 998 2.45 15.88 -4.83
N PRO A 999 2.59 16.64 -3.72
CA PRO A 999 3.74 16.55 -2.83
C PRO A 999 4.01 15.16 -2.25
N TRP A 1000 3.00 14.30 -2.13
CA TRP A 1000 3.08 12.98 -1.51
C TRP A 1000 3.35 11.82 -2.50
N THR A 1001 3.59 12.12 -3.78
CA THR A 1001 3.75 11.11 -4.85
C THR A 1001 5.16 10.58 -5.07
N ALA A 1002 6.15 11.03 -4.28
CA ALA A 1002 7.56 10.67 -4.44
C ALA A 1002 8.28 10.50 -3.09
#